data_AF-A0A3L7PCB6-F1
#
_entry.id   AF-A0A3L7PCB6-F1
#
_cell.length_a   1.000
_cell.length_b   1.000
_cell.length_c   1.000
_cell.angle_alpha   90.00
_cell.angle_beta   90.00
_cell.angle_gamma   90.00
#
_symmetry.space_group_name_H-M   'P 1'
#
loop_
_entity.id
_entity.type
_entity.pdbx_description
1 polymer ?
#
loop_
_entity_poly.entity_id
_entity_poly.type
_entity_poly.pdbx_seq_one_letter_code
_entity_poly.pdbx_strand_id
1 'polypeptide(L)'
;MPSSPFHRHAARRRTSPRPLVHEPLEPRLALSAAQGLVAVGSQPQGALTGKIVYTSAGHGWQWSDALNRYATDRGNLLSLVEDFGNQDQLTFYVDYLFRAGATVVPMRPVGRQLAEVVVDNDSADVVWSGSWLTSTSGTRWYDEDYGAVADTARYRYATVNASAETATATYAPTIPAAGVYPVYAWASPGSNRTNQLYTVNHTGGGTQVRIDHRKIGNGWVYLGSYHFAAGRSPADGSVTVSNASTAGGSVVIADAIRFGNGMGDVPSGPNGIGTGGVSGYPREDENSLHWLWRAVGQSTSFTSPSTIIGTDNVSAPARMAEEMNADTNAYGTSVYVGFHSNATTGNPSTATGRGAIGLVHSSNPTPNQSNLATVLAKQINVDMRALDGRFEDDWSTRTTYALSGAYGEISNLRAAGEFDSTIIEVAFHDNTPDNALLRDPLARDQIARSTYEGTLEHLIDFPGTTTAPPNVTLPSPPAQVSVTSSADGRATVSWIAGPSSTGGIDGVFGSPATGFRIFGSTDGLGFDGGTVVAGGSTRSVTLAGLDPSLPYQFRVVATNAGGESLPSELVSVLPAGGPRQVLVVNGFDRLDRSQNFKLTYLTGGTATERVWARYNNSRDQTALVHAAIQAARPGVRVDSASNEAVIQGAVSLASYDAVVWILGTESTAGRTFDASEQTLVERFVASGGHVLVSGSEVGWDLDSQNNGRTFFRSTLGATYASDDAGTYQVTAAAGGIFAGLSGFGFSNGSSFTGLDGQTFNVASPDVLTASSGSAVSLAYSGGTGGAAAIQRTGTAGRGNVVVAGFPFEAITQPASRTAVMERTLGFFSVVPDVPITVATGATSTDAVTRSGEMRLVKRGGGRLIIDRANTFTGGTLIEEGEVVVRDPRALGPGGIDIRSGGRLTIDAGFSRIELGSLMLASGGRIDVGRGGLVIAAGGATAAEVRQRLIVGRVQGDWAASTTGIASTAAGPGSGRAVGMITQDDGSILVSYAAPGDLNLDGMVDIIDLADMLGSGLFDTGLAADWRDGDANYDGVVDMLDISESFATGLFNRGPYLR
;
A
#
# COMPACT_ATOMS: atom_id res chain seq x y z
N MET A 1 12.93 -69.16 6.69
CA MET A 1 14.42 -69.12 6.60
C MET A 1 14.83 -69.55 5.19
N PRO A 2 15.92 -69.05 4.57
CA PRO A 2 16.12 -67.68 4.05
C PRO A 2 16.82 -67.61 2.65
N SER A 3 16.91 -66.44 2.00
CA SER A 3 17.94 -65.96 1.02
C SER A 3 17.41 -64.65 0.37
N SER A 4 18.16 -63.63 -0.07
CA SER A 4 19.54 -63.49 -0.57
C SER A 4 19.96 -61.97 -0.59
N PRO A 5 21.26 -61.59 -0.69
CA PRO A 5 21.76 -60.22 -0.46
C PRO A 5 22.18 -59.41 -1.72
N PHE A 6 22.30 -58.08 -1.53
CA PHE A 6 22.60 -57.04 -2.52
C PHE A 6 24.09 -56.67 -2.68
N HIS A 7 24.44 -56.15 -3.87
CA HIS A 7 25.77 -55.73 -4.34
C HIS A 7 26.03 -54.20 -4.25
N ARG A 8 27.33 -53.86 -4.41
CA ARG A 8 28.07 -52.61 -4.12
C ARG A 8 27.80 -51.41 -5.06
N HIS A 9 27.96 -50.18 -4.53
CA HIS A 9 28.01 -48.91 -5.26
C HIS A 9 29.44 -48.48 -5.67
N ALA A 10 29.55 -47.84 -6.83
CA ALA A 10 30.75 -47.24 -7.41
C ALA A 10 30.86 -45.72 -7.12
N ALA A 11 32.10 -45.23 -7.05
CA ALA A 11 32.48 -43.86 -6.73
C ALA A 11 32.24 -42.84 -7.87
N ARG A 12 31.84 -41.60 -7.51
CA ARG A 12 31.86 -40.41 -8.41
C ARG A 12 32.74 -39.30 -7.83
N ARG A 13 33.55 -38.70 -8.72
CA ARG A 13 34.52 -37.62 -8.49
C ARG A 13 33.87 -36.34 -7.92
N ARG A 14 34.56 -35.70 -6.97
CA ARG A 14 34.27 -34.33 -6.47
C ARG A 14 34.67 -33.27 -7.51
N THR A 15 33.72 -32.42 -7.89
CA THR A 15 33.95 -31.16 -8.61
C THR A 15 34.17 -30.03 -7.61
N SER A 16 35.18 -29.18 -7.85
CA SER A 16 35.50 -28.00 -7.02
C SER A 16 34.29 -27.04 -6.90
N PRO A 17 34.10 -26.38 -5.75
CA PRO A 17 33.04 -25.38 -5.58
C PRO A 17 33.34 -24.15 -6.46
N ARG A 18 32.33 -23.71 -7.23
CA ARG A 18 32.36 -22.41 -7.91
C ARG A 18 32.43 -21.31 -6.83
N PRO A 19 33.26 -20.27 -7.00
CA PRO A 19 33.24 -19.12 -6.12
C PRO A 19 31.86 -18.45 -6.22
N LEU A 20 31.23 -18.21 -5.07
CA LEU A 20 30.05 -17.35 -4.95
C LEU A 20 30.44 -15.96 -5.45
N VAL A 21 29.91 -15.58 -6.62
CA VAL A 21 29.93 -14.18 -7.05
C VAL A 21 28.90 -13.47 -6.19
N HIS A 22 29.40 -12.70 -5.23
CA HIS A 22 28.57 -11.78 -4.47
C HIS A 22 28.09 -10.72 -5.47
N GLU A 23 26.82 -10.75 -5.86
CA GLU A 23 26.24 -9.59 -6.51
C GLU A 23 26.29 -8.44 -5.50
N PRO A 24 26.82 -7.27 -5.88
CA PRO A 24 26.73 -6.09 -5.02
C PRO A 24 25.24 -5.72 -4.93
N LEU A 25 24.71 -5.75 -3.70
CA LEU A 25 23.43 -5.11 -3.40
C LEU A 25 23.50 -3.66 -3.91
N GLU A 26 22.43 -3.20 -4.57
CA GLU A 26 22.36 -1.83 -5.06
C GLU A 26 22.69 -0.83 -3.94
N PRO A 27 23.36 0.31 -4.24
CA PRO A 27 23.73 1.30 -3.24
C PRO A 27 22.49 1.80 -2.49
N ARG A 28 22.45 1.56 -1.18
CA ARG A 28 21.34 1.95 -0.29
C ARG A 28 21.24 3.47 -0.23
N LEU A 29 20.11 4.03 -0.66
CA LEU A 29 19.76 5.42 -0.35
C LEU A 29 19.27 5.46 1.10
N ALA A 30 20.10 5.95 2.01
CA ALA A 30 19.60 6.37 3.33
C ALA A 30 18.49 7.41 3.09
N LEU A 31 17.36 7.34 3.80
CA LEU A 31 16.22 8.24 3.59
C LEU A 31 16.56 9.73 3.77
N SER A 32 17.69 10.06 4.43
CA SER A 32 18.27 11.40 4.40
C SER A 32 18.62 11.91 2.98
N ALA A 33 18.52 11.06 1.95
CA ALA A 33 18.69 11.37 0.54
C ALA A 33 17.37 11.42 -0.26
N ALA A 34 16.24 10.96 0.28
CA ALA A 34 14.95 11.03 -0.40
C ALA A 34 14.36 12.44 -0.23
N GLN A 35 14.38 13.22 -1.30
CA GLN A 35 13.96 14.62 -1.27
C GLN A 35 12.45 14.72 -0.94
N GLY A 36 12.07 15.68 -0.10
CA GLY A 36 10.68 15.97 0.25
C GLY A 36 10.08 15.12 1.40
N LEU A 37 10.83 14.17 1.97
CA LEU A 37 10.43 13.40 3.15
C LEU A 37 10.96 13.99 4.47
N VAL A 38 10.24 13.76 5.56
CA VAL A 38 10.57 14.22 6.92
C VAL A 38 11.41 13.18 7.65
N ALA A 39 12.73 13.36 7.68
CA ALA A 39 13.64 12.32 8.18
C ALA A 39 13.42 11.86 9.64
N VAL A 40 12.87 12.73 10.51
CA VAL A 40 12.68 12.44 11.93
C VAL A 40 11.25 12.72 12.37
N GLY A 41 10.55 11.68 12.81
CA GLY A 41 9.24 11.75 13.46
C GLY A 41 9.31 11.74 14.98
N SER A 42 8.14 11.78 15.60
CA SER A 42 7.99 11.64 17.05
C SER A 42 6.80 10.74 17.39
N GLN A 43 6.82 10.10 18.55
CA GLN A 43 5.64 9.50 19.14
C GLN A 43 4.48 10.52 19.14
N PRO A 44 3.26 10.12 18.75
CA PRO A 44 2.07 10.93 18.90
C PRO A 44 1.91 11.50 20.31
N GLN A 45 1.37 12.70 20.41
CA GLN A 45 0.96 13.31 21.68
C GLN A 45 -0.56 13.43 21.69
N GLY A 46 -1.19 13.21 22.83
CA GLY A 46 -2.65 13.15 22.91
C GLY A 46 -3.17 13.22 24.34
N ALA A 47 -4.42 12.78 24.52
CA ALA A 47 -5.10 12.89 25.81
C ALA A 47 -4.44 12.05 26.92
N LEU A 48 -3.68 11.01 26.56
CA LEU A 48 -2.97 10.15 27.51
C LEU A 48 -1.49 10.52 27.68
N THR A 49 -1.02 11.65 27.11
CA THR A 49 0.35 12.12 27.32
C THR A 49 0.69 12.22 28.81
N GLY A 50 1.76 11.53 29.21
CA GLY A 50 2.26 11.50 30.59
C GLY A 50 1.57 10.50 31.51
N LYS A 51 0.63 9.70 30.98
CA LYS A 51 0.02 8.55 31.66
C LYS A 51 0.75 7.26 31.31
N ILE A 52 0.70 6.29 32.23
CA ILE A 52 1.28 4.95 32.06
C ILE A 52 0.13 3.95 32.03
N VAL A 53 0.11 3.07 31.03
CA VAL A 53 -0.89 2.01 30.95
C VAL A 53 -0.19 0.66 30.89
N TYR A 54 -0.42 -0.14 31.93
CA TYR A 54 -0.04 -1.54 31.99
C TYR A 54 -1.16 -2.39 31.40
N THR A 55 -0.84 -3.34 30.52
CA THR A 55 -1.85 -4.20 29.92
C THR A 55 -1.39 -5.64 29.77
N SER A 56 -2.29 -6.58 30.00
CA SER A 56 -2.05 -8.02 29.89
C SER A 56 -3.14 -8.68 29.03
N ALA A 57 -2.89 -9.91 28.58
CA ALA A 57 -3.87 -10.70 27.85
C ALA A 57 -4.03 -12.07 28.49
N GLY A 58 -4.57 -12.10 29.71
CA GLY A 58 -4.94 -13.32 30.42
C GLY A 58 -3.95 -14.48 30.32
N HIS A 59 -4.45 -15.63 29.86
CA HIS A 59 -3.74 -16.91 29.76
C HIS A 59 -2.97 -17.06 28.43
N GLY A 60 -2.35 -18.21 28.21
CA GLY A 60 -1.50 -18.51 27.06
C GLY A 60 -1.01 -19.95 27.15
N TRP A 61 -0.07 -20.34 26.31
CA TRP A 61 0.65 -21.59 26.51
C TRP A 61 1.32 -21.58 27.88
N GLN A 62 0.97 -22.58 28.70
CA GLN A 62 1.50 -22.77 30.03
C GLN A 62 1.67 -24.25 30.36
N TRP A 63 2.60 -24.57 31.25
CA TRP A 63 2.76 -25.95 31.70
C TRP A 63 1.55 -26.40 32.53
N SER A 64 0.98 -27.55 32.18
CA SER A 64 -0.10 -28.20 32.92
C SER A 64 0.39 -29.51 33.53
N ASP A 65 0.47 -29.56 34.86
CA ASP A 65 0.84 -30.79 35.59
C ASP A 65 -0.16 -31.92 35.35
N ALA A 66 -1.45 -31.57 35.29
CA ALA A 66 -2.53 -32.52 35.06
C ALA A 66 -2.42 -33.21 33.70
N LEU A 67 -1.97 -32.48 32.67
CA LEU A 67 -1.80 -33.00 31.31
C LEU A 67 -0.36 -33.41 30.99
N ASN A 68 0.59 -33.11 31.87
CA ASN A 68 2.03 -33.30 31.70
C ASN A 68 2.56 -32.75 30.35
N ARG A 69 2.10 -31.55 29.98
CA ARG A 69 2.50 -30.84 28.73
C ARG A 69 2.13 -29.36 28.81
N TYR A 70 2.63 -28.57 27.86
CA TYR A 70 2.10 -27.23 27.60
C TYR A 70 0.65 -27.30 27.08
N ALA A 71 -0.23 -26.50 27.66
CA ALA A 71 -1.63 -26.37 27.30
C ALA A 71 -2.10 -24.92 27.51
N THR A 72 -3.16 -24.53 26.84
CA THR A 72 -3.91 -23.30 27.13
C THR A 72 -4.91 -23.58 28.28
N ASP A 73 -5.38 -22.54 28.97
CA ASP A 73 -6.36 -22.70 30.06
C ASP A 73 -7.75 -23.07 29.53
N ARG A 74 -8.10 -22.55 28.35
CA ARG A 74 -9.30 -22.96 27.60
C ARG A 74 -8.93 -23.71 26.33
N GLY A 75 -9.77 -24.67 25.97
CA GLY A 75 -9.67 -25.39 24.70
C GLY A 75 -10.23 -24.57 23.53
N ASN A 76 -10.07 -25.09 22.32
CA ASN A 76 -10.69 -24.51 21.14
C ASN A 76 -12.23 -24.69 21.19
N LEU A 77 -12.94 -23.56 21.24
CA LEU A 77 -14.40 -23.50 21.20
C LEU A 77 -14.85 -22.57 20.07
N LEU A 78 -15.68 -23.08 19.15
CA LEU A 78 -16.17 -22.34 17.98
C LEU A 78 -15.04 -21.73 17.12
N SER A 79 -13.90 -22.42 17.00
CA SER A 79 -12.69 -21.97 16.28
C SER A 79 -11.95 -20.80 16.95
N LEU A 80 -12.21 -20.55 18.24
CA LEU A 80 -11.49 -19.58 19.06
C LEU A 80 -10.88 -20.27 20.28
N VAL A 81 -9.64 -19.93 20.58
CA VAL A 81 -9.01 -20.21 21.87
C VAL A 81 -8.92 -18.88 22.60
N GLU A 82 -9.58 -18.76 23.75
CA GLU A 82 -9.62 -17.53 24.56
C GLU A 82 -8.21 -16.93 24.74
N ASP A 83 -7.26 -17.77 25.15
CA ASP A 83 -5.88 -17.39 25.46
C ASP A 83 -5.17 -16.63 24.32
N PHE A 84 -5.47 -16.98 23.07
CA PHE A 84 -4.94 -16.30 21.87
C PHE A 84 -5.80 -15.11 21.48
N GLY A 85 -7.13 -15.23 21.61
CA GLY A 85 -8.06 -14.15 21.32
C GLY A 85 -7.83 -12.93 22.22
N ASN A 86 -7.45 -13.13 23.48
CA ASN A 86 -7.13 -12.03 24.39
C ASN A 86 -5.86 -11.29 23.95
N GLN A 87 -4.85 -12.03 23.45
CA GLN A 87 -3.60 -11.47 22.93
C GLN A 87 -3.84 -10.65 21.65
N ASP A 88 -4.67 -11.18 20.77
CA ASP A 88 -5.09 -10.48 19.56
C ASP A 88 -5.80 -9.16 19.95
N GLN A 89 -6.65 -9.14 20.99
CA GLN A 89 -7.30 -7.89 21.47
C GLN A 89 -6.32 -6.86 22.04
N LEU A 90 -5.39 -7.30 22.89
CA LEU A 90 -4.38 -6.43 23.51
C LEU A 90 -3.58 -5.68 22.43
N THR A 91 -3.23 -6.37 21.34
CA THR A 91 -2.46 -5.77 20.24
C THR A 91 -3.16 -4.56 19.62
N PHE A 92 -4.48 -4.61 19.40
CA PHE A 92 -5.24 -3.45 18.91
C PHE A 92 -5.27 -2.31 19.94
N TYR A 93 -5.49 -2.64 21.21
CA TYR A 93 -5.58 -1.64 22.29
C TYR A 93 -4.26 -0.87 22.49
N VAL A 94 -3.11 -1.56 22.40
CA VAL A 94 -1.79 -0.95 22.50
C VAL A 94 -1.58 0.15 21.44
N ASP A 95 -2.08 -0.04 20.21
CA ASP A 95 -1.94 0.97 19.16
C ASP A 95 -2.75 2.23 19.47
N TYR A 96 -3.98 2.11 19.97
CA TYR A 96 -4.79 3.26 20.43
C TYR A 96 -4.11 4.01 21.58
N LEU A 97 -3.57 3.30 22.57
CA LEU A 97 -2.85 3.91 23.69
C LEU A 97 -1.61 4.68 23.24
N PHE A 98 -0.80 4.08 22.37
CA PHE A 98 0.43 4.70 21.86
C PHE A 98 0.11 5.97 21.06
N ARG A 99 -0.93 5.92 20.22
CA ARG A 99 -1.43 7.06 19.44
C ARG A 99 -2.05 8.18 20.29
N ALA A 100 -2.58 7.85 21.46
CA ALA A 100 -3.06 8.81 22.46
C ALA A 100 -1.92 9.43 23.29
N GLY A 101 -0.67 9.01 23.08
CA GLY A 101 0.51 9.54 23.78
C GLY A 101 0.84 8.86 25.10
N ALA A 102 0.22 7.72 25.42
CA ALA A 102 0.54 6.98 26.64
C ALA A 102 1.95 6.36 26.59
N THR A 103 2.57 6.19 27.77
CA THR A 103 3.63 5.19 27.94
C THR A 103 2.97 3.83 28.12
N VAL A 104 3.26 2.87 27.23
CA VAL A 104 2.58 1.56 27.23
C VAL A 104 3.53 0.47 27.68
N VAL A 105 3.06 -0.36 28.62
CA VAL A 105 3.82 -1.49 29.17
C VAL A 105 3.00 -2.77 29.01
N PRO A 106 3.30 -3.56 27.96
CA PRO A 106 2.58 -4.78 27.68
C PRO A 106 3.23 -5.96 28.44
N MET A 107 2.40 -6.69 29.20
CA MET A 107 2.78 -7.85 30.01
C MET A 107 2.88 -9.15 29.20
N ARG A 108 2.59 -9.05 27.90
CA ARG A 108 2.93 -10.01 26.84
C ARG A 108 3.43 -9.21 25.63
N PRO A 109 4.29 -9.76 24.76
CA PRO A 109 4.78 -9.04 23.58
C PRO A 109 3.64 -8.54 22.67
N VAL A 110 3.87 -7.46 21.92
CA VAL A 110 2.84 -6.82 21.08
C VAL A 110 2.88 -7.42 19.68
N GLY A 111 1.73 -7.70 19.10
CA GLY A 111 1.65 -8.25 17.76
C GLY A 111 2.34 -9.60 17.62
N ARG A 112 2.89 -9.87 16.43
CA ARG A 112 3.49 -11.15 16.07
C ARG A 112 4.82 -10.93 15.38
N GLN A 113 5.91 -11.39 15.97
CA GLN A 113 7.26 -11.30 15.39
C GLN A 113 8.15 -12.42 15.95
N LEU A 114 8.32 -13.49 15.18
CA LEU A 114 9.02 -14.70 15.63
C LEU A 114 10.53 -14.50 15.77
N ALA A 115 11.10 -13.49 15.11
CA ALA A 115 12.49 -13.12 15.29
C ALA A 115 12.64 -12.24 16.53
N GLU A 116 13.80 -12.36 17.16
CA GLU A 116 14.19 -11.54 18.30
C GLU A 116 15.66 -11.20 18.20
N VAL A 117 16.00 -9.96 18.55
CA VAL A 117 17.35 -9.58 18.93
C VAL A 117 17.27 -8.69 20.16
N VAL A 118 17.98 -9.06 21.21
CA VAL A 118 18.18 -8.23 22.41
C VAL A 118 19.63 -7.79 22.42
N VAL A 119 19.86 -6.49 22.60
CA VAL A 119 21.20 -5.89 22.64
C VAL A 119 21.31 -5.17 23.98
N ASP A 120 22.22 -5.64 24.83
CA ASP A 120 22.55 -5.02 26.09
C ASP A 120 23.70 -4.01 25.96
N ASN A 121 23.96 -3.23 27.02
CA ASN A 121 24.98 -2.20 27.07
C ASN A 121 26.42 -2.71 26.96
N ASP A 122 26.70 -3.98 27.24
CA ASP A 122 28.03 -4.54 27.03
C ASP A 122 28.15 -5.44 25.79
N SER A 123 27.04 -5.65 25.08
CA SER A 123 27.04 -6.26 23.76
C SER A 123 27.91 -5.48 22.77
N ALA A 124 28.65 -6.20 21.92
CA ALA A 124 29.55 -5.62 20.92
C ALA A 124 28.83 -4.78 19.83
N ASP A 125 27.50 -4.90 19.74
CA ASP A 125 26.66 -4.20 18.77
C ASP A 125 26.23 -2.78 19.22
N VAL A 126 26.70 -2.31 20.39
CA VAL A 126 26.48 -0.94 20.86
C VAL A 126 27.62 -0.01 20.42
N VAL A 127 27.26 1.08 19.75
CA VAL A 127 28.17 2.16 19.35
C VAL A 127 28.03 3.33 20.31
N TRP A 128 29.12 3.71 20.98
CA TRP A 128 29.16 4.77 21.96
C TRP A 128 29.76 6.06 21.38
N SER A 129 29.12 7.20 21.64
CA SER A 129 29.64 8.54 21.33
C SER A 129 29.50 9.45 22.55
N GLY A 130 30.46 10.37 22.72
CA GLY A 130 30.52 11.27 23.87
C GLY A 130 30.96 10.59 25.16
N SER A 131 30.70 11.25 26.29
CA SER A 131 31.13 10.77 27.61
C SER A 131 30.05 9.91 28.27
N TRP A 132 30.37 8.62 28.47
CA TRP A 132 29.56 7.65 29.20
C TRP A 132 30.35 7.09 30.37
N LEU A 133 29.70 6.98 31.52
CA LEU A 133 30.25 6.40 32.74
C LEU A 133 29.64 5.02 32.96
N THR A 134 30.47 4.05 33.30
CA THR A 134 30.03 2.69 33.64
C THR A 134 29.59 2.62 35.09
N SER A 135 28.43 2.02 35.33
CA SER A 135 27.95 1.66 36.66
C SER A 135 28.22 0.18 36.94
N THR A 136 28.91 -0.11 38.04
CA THR A 136 29.11 -1.47 38.58
C THR A 136 28.34 -1.71 39.87
N SER A 137 27.62 -0.69 40.36
CA SER A 137 26.98 -0.67 41.68
C SER A 137 25.45 -0.53 41.63
N GLY A 138 24.83 -0.56 40.44
CA GLY A 138 23.38 -0.49 40.27
C GLY A 138 22.66 -1.71 40.87
N THR A 139 21.52 -1.53 41.53
CA THR A 139 20.81 -2.62 42.21
C THR A 139 20.06 -3.55 41.26
N ARG A 140 19.70 -3.06 40.06
CA ARG A 140 19.13 -3.82 38.95
C ARG A 140 19.76 -3.41 37.62
N TRP A 141 19.73 -4.32 36.66
CA TRP A 141 20.16 -4.14 35.27
C TRP A 141 19.58 -5.25 34.37
N TYR A 142 19.59 -5.05 33.05
CA TYR A 142 19.29 -6.13 32.11
C TYR A 142 20.54 -6.92 31.78
N ASP A 143 20.35 -8.18 31.37
CA ASP A 143 21.43 -9.10 30.98
C ASP A 143 20.85 -10.02 29.89
N GLU A 144 21.40 -9.97 28.68
CA GLU A 144 20.90 -10.69 27.50
C GLU A 144 21.19 -12.19 27.54
N ASP A 145 22.18 -12.63 28.31
CA ASP A 145 22.50 -14.05 28.49
C ASP A 145 21.84 -14.65 29.74
N TYR A 146 21.09 -13.81 30.46
CA TYR A 146 20.28 -14.13 31.61
C TYR A 146 21.09 -14.59 32.82
N GLY A 147 22.24 -13.96 33.04
CA GLY A 147 23.13 -14.24 34.17
C GLY A 147 23.97 -15.48 33.96
N ALA A 148 24.06 -15.99 32.73
CA ALA A 148 24.98 -17.06 32.36
C ALA A 148 26.42 -16.57 32.46
N VAL A 149 26.69 -15.33 32.06
CA VAL A 149 27.93 -14.60 32.30
C VAL A 149 27.59 -13.30 33.00
N ALA A 150 28.20 -13.04 34.16
CA ALA A 150 27.91 -11.82 34.89
C ALA A 150 28.45 -10.59 34.15
N ASP A 151 27.58 -9.61 33.90
CA ASP A 151 27.99 -8.35 33.29
C ASP A 151 28.97 -7.59 34.17
N THR A 152 30.09 -7.23 33.56
CA THR A 152 31.09 -6.38 34.22
C THR A 152 30.61 -4.92 34.30
N ALA A 153 29.73 -4.52 33.39
CA ALA A 153 29.07 -3.22 33.34
C ALA A 153 27.57 -3.45 33.48
N ARG A 154 26.99 -3.13 34.64
CA ARG A 154 25.55 -3.30 34.88
C ARG A 154 24.72 -2.38 33.99
N TYR A 155 25.13 -1.13 33.89
CA TYR A 155 24.59 -0.20 32.89
C TYR A 155 25.58 0.94 32.67
N ARG A 156 25.34 1.74 31.63
CA ARG A 156 26.07 3.00 31.42
C ARG A 156 25.15 4.20 31.55
N TYR A 157 25.71 5.33 31.95
CA TYR A 157 24.96 6.56 32.10
C TYR A 157 25.73 7.77 31.59
N ALA A 158 24.99 8.77 31.12
CA ALA A 158 25.53 10.05 30.70
C ALA A 158 24.75 11.18 31.39
N THR A 159 25.46 12.24 31.79
CA THR A 159 24.82 13.45 32.32
C THR A 159 23.96 14.08 31.24
N VAL A 160 22.74 14.47 31.62
CA VAL A 160 21.83 15.17 30.72
C VAL A 160 22.43 16.49 30.27
N ASN A 161 22.27 16.78 28.99
CA ASN A 161 22.57 18.09 28.42
C ASN A 161 21.28 18.71 27.87
N ALA A 162 20.92 19.88 28.39
CA ALA A 162 19.69 20.58 28.01
C ALA A 162 19.83 21.45 26.76
N SER A 163 21.05 21.70 26.30
CA SER A 163 21.32 22.60 25.17
C SER A 163 21.58 21.85 23.86
N ALA A 164 22.14 20.64 23.91
CA ALA A 164 22.40 19.82 22.74
C ALA A 164 22.64 18.35 23.11
N GLU A 165 22.42 17.45 22.15
CA GLU A 165 22.93 16.07 22.23
C GLU A 165 24.45 16.08 22.21
N THR A 166 25.07 15.49 23.23
CA THR A 166 26.54 15.45 23.39
C THR A 166 27.07 14.05 23.70
N ALA A 167 26.18 13.12 24.01
CA ALA A 167 26.49 11.70 24.18
C ALA A 167 25.33 10.85 23.68
N THR A 168 25.66 9.79 22.94
CA THR A 168 24.70 8.81 22.42
C THR A 168 25.19 7.38 22.62
N ALA A 169 24.24 6.45 22.78
CA ALA A 169 24.48 5.02 22.73
C ALA A 169 23.54 4.42 21.66
N THR A 170 24.11 3.89 20.58
CA THR A 170 23.37 3.36 19.44
C THR A 170 23.44 1.84 19.43
N TYR A 171 22.30 1.19 19.70
CA TYR A 171 22.09 -0.25 19.68
C TYR A 171 21.77 -0.69 18.26
N ALA A 172 22.74 -1.29 17.56
CA ALA A 172 22.65 -1.60 16.13
C ALA A 172 22.81 -3.11 15.87
N PRO A 173 21.75 -3.91 16.10
CA PRO A 173 21.80 -5.37 15.91
C PRO A 173 21.93 -5.77 14.44
N THR A 174 22.24 -7.05 14.22
CA THR A 174 21.97 -7.70 12.93
C THR A 174 20.53 -8.20 12.92
N ILE A 175 19.66 -7.56 12.14
CA ILE A 175 18.25 -7.98 11.99
C ILE A 175 18.19 -9.27 11.15
N PRO A 176 17.59 -10.38 11.65
CA PRO A 176 17.65 -11.67 10.95
C PRO A 176 16.89 -11.71 9.63
N ALA A 177 15.75 -11.01 9.56
CA ALA A 177 14.88 -10.95 8.40
C ALA A 177 14.18 -9.59 8.33
N ALA A 178 13.87 -9.12 7.13
CA ALA A 178 13.07 -7.91 6.98
C ALA A 178 11.66 -8.12 7.56
N GLY A 179 11.05 -7.05 8.06
CA GLY A 179 9.71 -7.13 8.62
C GLY A 179 9.41 -6.05 9.66
N VAL A 180 8.20 -6.09 10.21
CA VAL A 180 7.77 -5.18 11.27
C VAL A 180 8.14 -5.78 12.62
N TYR A 181 8.92 -5.05 13.42
CA TYR A 181 9.33 -5.47 14.76
C TYR A 181 8.75 -4.49 15.79
N PRO A 182 8.07 -4.98 16.83
CA PRO A 182 7.88 -4.20 18.05
C PRO A 182 9.24 -3.99 18.71
N VAL A 183 9.47 -2.78 19.21
CA VAL A 183 10.73 -2.38 19.83
C VAL A 183 10.46 -2.00 21.28
N TYR A 184 11.34 -2.43 22.18
CA TYR A 184 11.24 -2.18 23.62
C TYR A 184 12.56 -1.66 24.16
N ALA A 185 12.48 -0.83 25.20
CA ALA A 185 13.63 -0.41 26.00
C ALA A 185 13.52 -0.92 27.43
N TRP A 186 14.66 -1.25 28.01
CA TRP A 186 14.81 -1.54 29.43
C TRP A 186 15.77 -0.52 30.04
N ALA A 187 15.43 0.00 31.22
CA ALA A 187 16.34 0.85 32.00
C ALA A 187 15.96 0.83 33.48
N SER A 188 16.96 0.97 34.35
CA SER A 188 16.74 1.14 35.78
C SER A 188 16.19 2.54 36.12
N PRO A 189 15.03 2.63 36.80
CA PRO A 189 14.42 3.90 37.16
C PRO A 189 15.15 4.57 38.33
N GLY A 190 14.81 5.82 38.63
CA GLY A 190 15.35 6.53 39.79
C GLY A 190 15.07 8.03 39.81
N SER A 191 15.17 8.64 40.98
CA SER A 191 14.88 10.07 41.17
C SER A 191 15.85 10.99 40.41
N ASN A 192 17.06 10.52 40.11
CA ASN A 192 18.07 11.23 39.31
C ASN A 192 17.99 10.92 37.80
N ARG A 193 16.93 10.22 37.33
CA ARG A 193 16.68 9.98 35.90
C ARG A 193 15.95 11.16 35.26
N THR A 194 15.53 11.00 34.01
CA THR A 194 14.91 12.06 33.21
C THR A 194 13.89 11.51 32.21
N ASN A 195 13.21 12.41 31.50
CA ASN A 195 12.43 12.11 30.29
C ASN A 195 13.37 11.79 29.12
N GLN A 196 13.88 10.56 29.10
CA GLN A 196 14.92 10.07 28.22
C GLN A 196 14.44 9.97 26.78
N LEU A 197 15.29 10.39 25.84
CA LEU A 197 15.02 10.33 24.40
C LEU A 197 15.60 9.04 23.80
N TYR A 198 14.72 8.29 23.14
CA TYR A 198 15.06 7.18 22.25
C TYR A 198 14.76 7.60 20.82
N THR A 199 15.67 7.35 19.89
CA THR A 199 15.41 7.45 18.45
C THR A 199 15.47 6.06 17.85
N VAL A 200 14.33 5.52 17.41
CA VAL A 200 14.27 4.26 16.67
C VAL A 200 14.56 4.57 15.20
N ASN A 201 15.69 4.13 14.70
CA ASN A 201 16.10 4.30 13.31
C ASN A 201 15.67 3.07 12.51
N HIS A 202 14.72 3.25 11.60
CA HIS A 202 14.09 2.19 10.80
C HIS A 202 14.11 2.55 9.31
N THR A 203 13.57 1.68 8.46
CA THR A 203 13.56 1.86 6.98
C THR A 203 12.85 3.13 6.49
N GLY A 204 12.10 3.81 7.38
CA GLY A 204 11.42 5.08 7.11
C GLY A 204 12.15 6.32 7.63
N GLY A 205 13.31 6.18 8.26
CA GLY A 205 13.99 7.27 8.99
C GLY A 205 13.98 7.05 10.51
N GLY A 206 14.10 8.13 11.28
CA GLY A 206 14.13 8.07 12.74
C GLY A 206 12.78 8.42 13.37
N THR A 207 12.32 7.67 14.38
CA THR A 207 11.18 8.06 15.22
C THR A 207 11.61 8.28 16.65
N GLN A 208 11.33 9.48 17.17
CA GLN A 208 11.68 9.87 18.53
C GLN A 208 10.58 9.51 19.54
N VAL A 209 10.95 8.79 20.59
CA VAL A 209 10.07 8.36 21.68
C VAL A 209 10.69 8.81 22.99
N ARG A 210 9.88 9.29 23.92
CA ARG A 210 10.37 9.77 25.22
C ARG A 210 9.75 8.98 26.37
N ILE A 211 10.60 8.42 27.23
CA ILE A 211 10.19 7.67 28.41
C ILE A 211 10.76 8.35 29.66
N ASP A 212 9.89 8.61 30.64
CA ASP A 212 10.29 9.22 31.90
C ASP A 212 10.73 8.18 32.93
N HIS A 213 12.01 7.84 32.95
CA HIS A 213 12.57 6.85 33.86
C HIS A 213 12.65 7.30 35.34
N ARG A 214 12.09 8.46 35.68
CA ARG A 214 11.77 8.78 37.08
C ARG A 214 10.50 8.07 37.55
N LYS A 215 9.62 7.70 36.61
CA LYS A 215 8.29 7.16 36.85
C LYS A 215 8.16 5.67 36.54
N ILE A 216 8.99 5.15 35.63
CA ILE A 216 8.87 3.80 35.08
C ILE A 216 10.24 3.18 34.77
N GLY A 217 10.43 1.88 35.03
CA GLY A 217 11.63 1.14 34.63
C GLY A 217 11.58 -0.32 35.08
N ASN A 218 12.73 -1.00 35.18
CA ASN A 218 12.86 -2.39 35.64
C ASN A 218 12.11 -3.46 34.81
N GLY A 219 11.66 -3.11 33.60
CA GLY A 219 10.96 -3.99 32.68
C GLY A 219 10.88 -3.39 31.27
N TRP A 220 10.36 -4.17 30.33
CA TRP A 220 10.23 -3.76 28.92
C TRP A 220 9.16 -2.69 28.73
N VAL A 221 9.57 -1.51 28.28
CA VAL A 221 8.68 -0.40 27.90
C VAL A 221 8.60 -0.30 26.38
N TYR A 222 7.39 -0.26 25.83
CA TYR A 222 7.16 -0.26 24.38
C TYR A 222 7.54 1.07 23.74
N LEU A 223 8.36 1.03 22.68
CA LEU A 223 8.75 2.20 21.89
C LEU A 223 7.93 2.35 20.60
N GLY A 224 7.26 1.31 20.13
CA GLY A 224 6.54 1.32 18.86
C GLY A 224 6.84 0.09 18.01
N SER A 225 6.19 -0.02 16.86
CA SER A 225 6.41 -1.08 15.88
C SER A 225 6.87 -0.49 14.56
N TYR A 226 8.00 -0.96 14.04
CA TYR A 226 8.68 -0.35 12.90
C TYR A 226 9.17 -1.39 11.91
N HIS A 227 9.20 -1.03 10.63
CA HIS A 227 9.74 -1.89 9.59
C HIS A 227 11.27 -1.79 9.52
N PHE A 228 11.95 -2.93 9.58
CA PHE A 228 13.39 -3.04 9.46
C PHE A 228 13.76 -3.89 8.25
N ALA A 229 14.87 -3.56 7.59
CA ALA A 229 15.48 -4.42 6.61
C ALA A 229 16.35 -5.50 7.30
N ALA A 230 16.58 -6.62 6.63
CA ALA A 230 17.52 -7.62 7.11
C ALA A 230 18.97 -7.10 7.11
N GLY A 231 19.78 -7.60 8.03
CA GLY A 231 21.19 -7.25 8.21
C GLY A 231 21.42 -6.17 9.27
N ARG A 232 22.67 -5.74 9.38
CA ARG A 232 23.09 -4.73 10.37
C ARG A 232 23.16 -3.36 9.73
N SER A 233 22.55 -2.36 10.37
CA SER A 233 22.68 -0.96 9.96
C SER A 233 22.45 0.01 11.12
N PRO A 234 23.48 0.75 11.56
CA PRO A 234 23.30 1.79 12.57
C PRO A 234 22.39 2.95 12.12
N ALA A 235 22.21 3.16 10.81
CA ALA A 235 21.48 4.32 10.27
C ALA A 235 19.97 4.10 10.12
N ASP A 236 19.53 2.86 9.85
CA ASP A 236 18.13 2.51 9.55
C ASP A 236 17.73 1.13 10.11
N GLY A 237 18.49 0.63 11.08
CA GLY A 237 18.24 -0.60 11.85
C GLY A 237 18.80 -0.55 13.26
N SER A 238 18.46 0.48 14.03
CA SER A 238 19.02 0.72 15.36
C SER A 238 18.09 1.47 16.31
N VAL A 239 18.44 1.52 17.60
CA VAL A 239 17.87 2.48 18.55
C VAL A 239 18.99 3.30 19.16
N THR A 240 18.84 4.62 19.17
CA THR A 240 19.81 5.53 19.79
C THR A 240 19.23 6.13 21.07
N VAL A 241 19.94 5.93 22.18
CA VAL A 241 19.70 6.62 23.46
C VAL A 241 20.49 7.93 23.44
N SER A 242 19.80 9.04 23.71
CA SER A 242 20.39 10.38 23.69
C SER A 242 20.41 11.02 25.08
N ASN A 243 21.50 11.71 25.42
CA ASN A 243 21.55 12.52 26.64
C ASN A 243 20.83 13.89 26.53
N ALA A 244 20.19 14.18 25.40
CA ALA A 244 19.42 15.41 25.20
C ALA A 244 18.08 15.38 25.98
N SER A 245 18.02 16.15 27.07
CA SER A 245 16.80 16.29 27.89
C SER A 245 16.78 17.62 28.63
N THR A 246 15.59 18.08 29.02
CA THR A 246 15.37 19.42 29.59
C THR A 246 15.69 19.56 31.09
N ALA A 247 16.03 18.46 31.79
CA ALA A 247 16.27 18.46 33.24
C ALA A 247 17.77 18.38 33.60
N GLY A 248 18.37 19.51 33.97
CA GLY A 248 19.76 19.56 34.45
C GLY A 248 19.96 18.83 35.79
N GLY A 249 21.14 18.23 35.99
CA GLY A 249 21.47 17.47 37.22
C GLY A 249 21.01 16.00 37.22
N SER A 250 20.26 15.57 36.22
CA SER A 250 19.86 14.18 35.99
C SER A 250 20.82 13.44 35.03
N VAL A 251 20.63 12.12 34.91
CA VAL A 251 21.34 11.26 33.95
C VAL A 251 20.35 10.46 33.09
N VAL A 252 20.80 10.08 31.88
CA VAL A 252 20.17 9.04 31.05
C VAL A 252 20.86 7.70 31.29
N ILE A 253 20.13 6.61 31.09
CA ILE A 253 20.61 5.23 31.26
C ILE A 253 20.59 4.50 29.93
N ALA A 254 21.72 3.90 29.57
CA ALA A 254 21.86 2.95 28.48
C ALA A 254 22.08 1.57 29.08
N ASP A 255 21.12 0.69 28.86
CA ASP A 255 21.02 -0.67 29.38
C ASP A 255 20.68 -1.61 28.20
N ALA A 256 19.44 -2.07 28.02
CA ALA A 256 19.08 -2.93 26.90
C ALA A 256 17.97 -2.41 25.96
N ILE A 257 18.07 -2.81 24.69
CA ILE A 257 17.06 -2.64 23.65
C ILE A 257 16.69 -4.00 23.07
N ARG A 258 15.39 -4.22 22.87
CA ARG A 258 14.83 -5.43 22.27
C ARG A 258 14.10 -5.13 20.97
N PHE A 259 14.34 -5.95 19.96
CA PHE A 259 13.66 -5.96 18.67
C PHE A 259 12.93 -7.29 18.51
N GLY A 260 11.60 -7.27 18.39
CA GLY A 260 10.79 -8.47 18.15
C GLY A 260 10.40 -9.26 19.40
N ASN A 261 9.61 -10.30 19.19
CA ASN A 261 8.99 -11.05 20.28
C ASN A 261 9.75 -12.33 20.59
N GLY A 262 10.21 -13.04 19.55
CA GLY A 262 10.95 -14.30 19.68
C GLY A 262 10.07 -15.51 19.99
N MET A 263 10.73 -16.60 20.37
CA MET A 263 10.11 -17.89 20.70
C MET A 263 10.29 -18.20 22.19
N GLY A 264 9.42 -19.06 22.73
CA GLY A 264 9.49 -19.50 24.12
C GLY A 264 10.79 -20.21 24.46
N ASP A 265 11.54 -19.64 25.40
CA ASP A 265 12.89 -20.06 25.80
C ASP A 265 13.04 -20.25 27.33
N VAL A 266 11.96 -20.08 28.09
CA VAL A 266 11.94 -20.32 29.54
C VAL A 266 11.42 -21.73 29.79
N PRO A 267 12.23 -22.62 30.41
CA PRO A 267 11.76 -23.97 30.75
C PRO A 267 10.60 -23.92 31.75
N SER A 268 9.62 -24.79 31.59
CA SER A 268 8.58 -25.04 32.59
C SER A 268 8.20 -26.53 32.63
N GLY A 269 7.84 -27.03 33.81
CA GLY A 269 7.68 -28.45 34.07
C GLY A 269 6.95 -28.74 35.39
N PRO A 270 6.89 -30.03 35.80
CA PRO A 270 6.16 -30.46 37.00
C PRO A 270 6.58 -29.81 38.31
N ASN A 271 7.74 -29.16 38.33
CA ASN A 271 8.29 -28.46 39.50
C ASN A 271 8.25 -26.94 39.32
N GLY A 272 7.43 -26.45 38.38
CA GLY A 272 7.25 -25.04 38.07
C GLY A 272 8.20 -24.50 37.01
N ILE A 273 8.12 -23.19 36.81
CA ILE A 273 8.97 -22.42 35.89
C ILE A 273 10.46 -22.55 36.27
N GLY A 274 11.33 -22.60 35.27
CA GLY A 274 12.76 -22.92 35.40
C GLY A 274 13.09 -24.41 35.39
N THR A 275 12.10 -25.30 35.27
CA THR A 275 12.28 -26.76 35.24
C THR A 275 11.76 -27.36 33.93
N GLY A 276 12.05 -28.63 33.62
CA GLY A 276 11.48 -29.28 32.44
C GLY A 276 12.01 -28.75 31.10
N GLY A 277 11.11 -28.59 30.12
CA GLY A 277 11.44 -28.16 28.75
C GLY A 277 10.79 -26.82 28.40
N VAL A 278 11.28 -26.17 27.34
CA VAL A 278 10.68 -24.95 26.79
C VAL A 278 9.41 -25.26 25.99
N SER A 279 8.54 -24.26 25.80
CA SER A 279 7.28 -24.44 25.07
C SER A 279 7.48 -24.66 23.57
N GLY A 280 8.45 -23.97 22.97
CA GLY A 280 8.70 -23.96 21.53
C GLY A 280 7.66 -23.16 20.71
N TYR A 281 6.74 -22.44 21.37
CA TYR A 281 5.73 -21.60 20.72
C TYR A 281 6.18 -20.14 20.64
N PRO A 282 5.56 -19.32 19.77
CA PRO A 282 5.82 -17.87 19.74
C PRO A 282 5.60 -17.24 21.11
N ARG A 283 6.47 -16.32 21.52
CA ARG A 283 6.44 -15.76 22.89
C ARG A 283 5.17 -14.96 23.15
N GLU A 284 4.59 -14.33 22.13
CA GLU A 284 3.28 -13.70 22.21
C GLU A 284 2.14 -14.69 22.54
N ASP A 285 2.28 -15.98 22.21
CA ASP A 285 1.26 -17.00 22.50
C ASP A 285 1.47 -17.70 23.85
N GLU A 286 2.61 -17.50 24.50
CA GLU A 286 2.86 -17.94 25.89
C GLU A 286 2.11 -17.06 26.89
N ASN A 287 1.86 -17.59 28.09
CA ASN A 287 1.29 -16.77 29.17
C ASN A 287 2.29 -15.67 29.62
N SER A 288 1.77 -14.63 30.28
CA SER A 288 2.55 -13.46 30.71
C SER A 288 3.76 -13.84 31.58
N LEU A 289 3.66 -14.89 32.40
CA LEU A 289 4.76 -15.29 33.29
C LEU A 289 6.06 -15.57 32.53
N HIS A 290 6.03 -16.21 31.35
CA HIS A 290 7.24 -16.54 30.58
C HIS A 290 7.91 -15.28 30.01
N TRP A 291 7.11 -14.34 29.49
CA TRP A 291 7.60 -13.02 29.06
C TRP A 291 8.23 -12.26 30.22
N LEU A 292 7.52 -12.18 31.34
CA LEU A 292 7.93 -11.39 32.49
C LEU A 292 9.16 -11.99 33.16
N TRP A 293 9.33 -13.32 33.15
CA TRP A 293 10.51 -13.99 33.70
C TRP A 293 11.81 -13.49 33.08
N ARG A 294 11.80 -13.16 31.78
CA ARG A 294 12.93 -12.54 31.07
C ARG A 294 12.94 -11.01 31.18
N ALA A 295 11.87 -10.38 31.63
CA ALA A 295 11.74 -8.92 31.69
C ALA A 295 12.24 -8.30 33.01
N VAL A 296 12.23 -9.05 34.13
CA VAL A 296 12.60 -8.52 35.47
C VAL A 296 14.05 -8.00 35.52
N GLY A 297 14.94 -8.54 34.70
CA GLY A 297 16.38 -8.27 34.74
C GLY A 297 17.09 -8.95 35.91
N GLN A 298 18.38 -8.66 36.07
CA GLN A 298 19.22 -9.12 37.16
C GLN A 298 19.15 -8.16 38.35
N SER A 299 19.52 -8.67 39.53
CA SER A 299 19.52 -7.87 40.75
C SER A 299 20.53 -8.33 41.77
N THR A 300 20.99 -7.39 42.60
CA THR A 300 21.74 -7.71 43.82
C THR A 300 20.86 -8.05 45.02
N SER A 301 19.57 -7.70 44.98
CA SER A 301 18.63 -7.86 46.11
C SER A 301 17.82 -9.15 46.05
N PHE A 302 17.79 -9.83 44.91
CA PHE A 302 17.13 -11.12 44.76
C PHE A 302 17.96 -12.06 43.88
N THR A 303 17.76 -13.36 44.06
CA THR A 303 18.42 -14.41 43.28
C THR A 303 17.50 -15.08 42.27
N SER A 304 16.20 -14.74 42.25
CA SER A 304 15.20 -15.29 41.33
C SER A 304 14.12 -14.25 40.99
N PRO A 305 13.69 -14.14 39.71
CA PRO A 305 12.55 -13.32 39.31
C PRO A 305 11.28 -13.60 40.11
N SER A 306 11.08 -14.84 40.57
CA SER A 306 9.90 -15.23 41.35
C SER A 306 9.69 -14.47 42.65
N THR A 307 10.73 -13.83 43.19
CA THR A 307 10.62 -12.97 44.38
C THR A 307 9.85 -11.68 44.10
N ILE A 308 9.84 -11.24 42.84
CA ILE A 308 9.15 -10.04 42.36
C ILE A 308 7.80 -10.45 41.78
N ILE A 309 7.81 -11.28 40.74
CA ILE A 309 6.63 -11.59 39.94
C ILE A 309 5.89 -12.86 40.39
N GLY A 310 6.39 -13.57 41.40
CA GLY A 310 5.81 -14.86 41.82
C GLY A 310 6.09 -15.99 40.82
N THR A 311 5.32 -17.08 40.93
CA THR A 311 5.48 -18.28 40.09
C THR A 311 4.21 -18.61 39.30
N ASP A 312 3.21 -17.73 39.33
CA ASP A 312 1.91 -17.94 38.72
C ASP A 312 1.56 -16.80 37.75
N ASN A 313 0.94 -17.15 36.62
CA ASN A 313 0.54 -16.17 35.61
C ASN A 313 -0.51 -15.18 36.13
N VAL A 314 -1.38 -15.60 37.05
CA VAL A 314 -2.48 -14.77 37.52
C VAL A 314 -1.94 -13.54 38.26
N SER A 315 -0.92 -13.70 39.10
CA SER A 315 -0.39 -12.57 39.88
C SER A 315 0.83 -11.87 39.26
N ALA A 316 1.56 -12.50 38.34
CA ALA A 316 2.78 -11.94 37.77
C ALA A 316 2.61 -10.58 37.07
N PRO A 317 1.59 -10.36 36.21
CA PRO A 317 1.39 -9.07 35.54
C PRO A 317 1.23 -7.88 36.50
N ALA A 318 0.37 -8.01 37.52
CA ALA A 318 0.10 -6.92 38.46
C ALA A 318 1.29 -6.65 39.39
N ARG A 319 2.01 -7.69 39.79
CA ARG A 319 3.27 -7.55 40.55
C ARG A 319 4.36 -6.88 39.72
N MET A 320 4.46 -7.21 38.44
CA MET A 320 5.39 -6.51 37.56
C MET A 320 4.97 -5.05 37.38
N ALA A 321 3.68 -4.77 37.20
CA ALA A 321 3.18 -3.40 37.09
C ALA A 321 3.53 -2.57 38.34
N GLU A 322 3.40 -3.14 39.54
CA GLU A 322 3.84 -2.52 40.80
C GLU A 322 5.36 -2.30 40.81
N GLU A 323 6.15 -3.33 40.55
CA GLU A 323 7.61 -3.19 40.51
C GLU A 323 8.12 -2.13 39.51
N MET A 324 7.45 -2.02 38.36
CA MET A 324 7.84 -1.06 37.33
C MET A 324 7.39 0.36 37.67
N ASN A 325 6.30 0.52 38.42
CA ASN A 325 5.74 1.80 38.79
C ASN A 325 6.56 2.41 39.93
N ALA A 326 7.05 3.64 39.75
CA ALA A 326 7.76 4.30 40.85
C ALA A 326 6.80 4.70 41.98
N ASP A 327 7.13 4.37 43.24
CA ASP A 327 6.37 4.73 44.45
C ASP A 327 6.06 6.24 44.56
N THR A 328 6.88 7.08 43.92
CA THR A 328 6.71 8.53 43.90
C THR A 328 5.61 9.01 42.93
N ASN A 329 5.07 8.12 42.10
CA ASN A 329 3.98 8.44 41.19
C ASN A 329 2.72 8.74 42.00
N ALA A 330 2.04 9.83 41.66
CA ALA A 330 0.73 10.10 42.22
C ALA A 330 -0.28 9.05 41.73
N TYR A 331 -1.11 8.54 42.65
CA TYR A 331 -2.22 7.64 42.32
C TYR A 331 -3.08 8.26 41.18
N GLY A 332 -3.36 7.49 40.12
CA GLY A 332 -4.01 8.00 38.88
C GLY A 332 -3.05 8.50 37.79
N THR A 333 -1.74 8.37 37.99
CA THR A 333 -0.74 8.48 36.91
C THR A 333 -0.74 7.23 36.04
N SER A 334 -0.99 6.07 36.65
CA SER A 334 -0.91 4.76 36.04
C SER A 334 -2.23 4.00 36.19
N VAL A 335 -2.51 3.09 35.27
CA VAL A 335 -3.68 2.18 35.30
C VAL A 335 -3.29 0.81 34.74
N TYR A 336 -3.95 -0.25 35.21
CA TYR A 336 -3.78 -1.61 34.71
C TYR A 336 -5.08 -2.14 34.10
N VAL A 337 -5.01 -2.64 32.86
CA VAL A 337 -6.15 -3.24 32.13
C VAL A 337 -5.75 -4.60 31.55
N GLY A 338 -6.30 -5.69 32.10
CA GLY A 338 -6.12 -7.05 31.59
C GLY A 338 -7.27 -7.50 30.69
N PHE A 339 -6.97 -8.14 29.57
CA PHE A 339 -7.97 -8.66 28.63
C PHE A 339 -8.25 -10.15 28.86
N HIS A 340 -9.55 -10.47 29.00
CA HIS A 340 -10.09 -11.83 29.05
C HIS A 340 -11.35 -11.95 28.17
N SER A 341 -11.86 -13.17 27.98
CA SER A 341 -13.21 -13.37 27.44
C SER A 341 -13.97 -14.40 28.28
N ASN A 342 -15.28 -14.18 28.46
CA ASN A 342 -16.03 -14.91 29.47
C ASN A 342 -16.74 -16.14 28.91
N ALA A 343 -17.22 -17.01 29.79
CA ALA A 343 -18.11 -18.12 29.47
C ALA A 343 -19.23 -18.22 30.50
N THR A 344 -20.43 -18.63 30.06
CA THR A 344 -21.56 -18.90 30.96
C THR A 344 -21.57 -20.36 31.42
N THR A 345 -21.44 -21.29 30.48
CA THR A 345 -21.56 -22.73 30.71
C THR A 345 -20.42 -23.53 30.09
N GLY A 346 -19.61 -22.89 29.23
CA GLY A 346 -18.60 -23.56 28.40
C GLY A 346 -19.21 -24.38 27.26
N ASN A 347 -20.53 -24.26 27.03
CA ASN A 347 -21.26 -25.00 26.00
C ASN A 347 -22.12 -24.04 25.16
N PRO A 348 -21.83 -23.90 23.85
CA PRO A 348 -22.59 -23.02 22.95
C PRO A 348 -24.08 -23.30 22.86
N SER A 349 -24.53 -24.52 23.17
CA SER A 349 -25.97 -24.84 23.14
C SER A 349 -26.74 -24.32 24.37
N THR A 350 -26.05 -23.89 25.43
CA THR A 350 -26.68 -23.41 26.67
C THR A 350 -26.18 -22.04 27.12
N ALA A 351 -25.19 -21.46 26.45
CA ALA A 351 -24.62 -20.16 26.76
C ALA A 351 -25.56 -19.00 26.39
N THR A 352 -25.97 -18.21 27.38
CA THR A 352 -26.85 -17.04 27.20
C THR A 352 -26.19 -15.70 27.52
N GLY A 353 -25.03 -15.71 28.19
CA GLY A 353 -24.27 -14.49 28.47
C GLY A 353 -23.74 -13.85 27.19
N ARG A 354 -23.80 -12.51 27.12
CA ARG A 354 -23.30 -11.71 26.01
C ARG A 354 -22.79 -10.35 26.46
N GLY A 355 -21.88 -9.76 25.68
CA GLY A 355 -21.34 -8.41 25.84
C GLY A 355 -20.22 -8.30 26.85
N ALA A 356 -19.61 -7.11 26.93
CA ALA A 356 -18.45 -6.86 27.79
C ALA A 356 -18.83 -6.74 29.27
N ILE A 357 -17.93 -7.11 30.19
CA ILE A 357 -18.06 -6.89 31.64
C ILE A 357 -16.71 -6.64 32.31
N GLY A 358 -16.63 -5.59 33.11
CA GLY A 358 -15.46 -5.27 33.91
C GLY A 358 -15.48 -6.04 35.23
N LEU A 359 -14.32 -6.52 35.67
CA LEU A 359 -14.22 -7.29 36.90
C LEU A 359 -13.71 -6.43 38.06
N VAL A 360 -14.27 -6.70 39.25
CA VAL A 360 -13.90 -6.06 40.51
C VAL A 360 -13.54 -7.14 41.53
N HIS A 361 -12.43 -6.96 42.23
CA HIS A 361 -12.07 -7.81 43.35
C HIS A 361 -13.02 -7.59 44.53
N SER A 362 -13.68 -8.63 45.01
CA SER A 362 -14.78 -8.53 45.98
C SER A 362 -14.32 -8.12 47.39
N SER A 363 -13.15 -8.59 47.83
CA SER A 363 -12.65 -8.34 49.20
C SER A 363 -11.43 -7.43 49.31
N ASN A 364 -10.77 -7.10 48.20
CA ASN A 364 -9.58 -6.26 48.18
C ASN A 364 -9.44 -5.48 46.86
N PRO A 365 -10.44 -4.66 46.52
CA PRO A 365 -10.39 -3.82 45.33
C PRO A 365 -9.38 -2.69 45.49
N THR A 366 -8.83 -2.22 44.36
CA THR A 366 -8.13 -0.93 44.33
C THR A 366 -9.13 0.22 44.55
N PRO A 367 -8.69 1.38 45.08
CA PRO A 367 -9.56 2.50 45.45
C PRO A 367 -10.73 2.85 44.51
N ASN A 368 -10.50 2.89 43.19
CA ASN A 368 -11.52 3.25 42.19
C ASN A 368 -11.79 2.13 41.19
N GLN A 369 -11.47 0.88 41.55
CA GLN A 369 -11.61 -0.29 40.68
C GLN A 369 -13.01 -0.44 40.07
N SER A 370 -14.05 -0.20 40.87
CA SER A 370 -15.44 -0.33 40.41
C SER A 370 -15.78 0.69 39.33
N ASN A 371 -15.24 1.91 39.42
CA ASN A 371 -15.44 2.92 38.38
C ASN A 371 -14.73 2.49 37.10
N LEU A 372 -13.44 2.16 37.16
CA LEU A 372 -12.66 1.69 36.02
C LEU A 372 -13.34 0.51 35.32
N ALA A 373 -13.71 -0.53 36.06
CA ALA A 373 -14.41 -1.70 35.53
C ALA A 373 -15.73 -1.33 34.83
N THR A 374 -16.51 -0.43 35.44
CA THR A 374 -17.82 -0.03 34.91
C THR A 374 -17.69 0.77 33.62
N VAL A 375 -16.80 1.78 33.57
CA VAL A 375 -16.70 2.69 32.42
C VAL A 375 -16.15 1.97 31.19
N LEU A 376 -15.15 1.10 31.34
CA LEU A 376 -14.61 0.29 30.24
C LEU A 376 -15.70 -0.59 29.61
N ALA A 377 -16.41 -1.36 30.43
CA ALA A 377 -17.45 -2.27 29.91
C ALA A 377 -18.68 -1.51 29.40
N LYS A 378 -19.07 -0.40 30.04
CA LYS A 378 -20.15 0.46 29.56
C LYS A 378 -19.84 1.00 28.17
N GLN A 379 -18.65 1.57 27.97
CA GLN A 379 -18.24 2.18 26.71
C GLN A 379 -18.29 1.15 25.57
N ILE A 380 -17.68 -0.03 25.76
CA ILE A 380 -17.72 -1.11 24.76
C ILE A 380 -19.17 -1.49 24.42
N ASN A 381 -20.03 -1.72 25.43
CA ASN A 381 -21.40 -2.15 25.16
C ASN A 381 -22.24 -1.06 24.47
N VAL A 382 -22.05 0.20 24.82
CA VAL A 382 -22.79 1.33 24.21
C VAL A 382 -22.37 1.53 22.77
N ASP A 383 -21.07 1.59 22.49
CA ASP A 383 -20.55 1.87 21.15
C ASP A 383 -20.83 0.72 20.19
N MET A 384 -20.56 -0.52 20.60
CA MET A 384 -20.80 -1.69 19.77
C MET A 384 -22.29 -1.81 19.41
N ARG A 385 -23.19 -1.52 20.37
CA ARG A 385 -24.64 -1.52 20.13
C ARG A 385 -25.08 -0.38 19.22
N ALA A 386 -24.43 0.79 19.30
CA ALA A 386 -24.71 1.91 18.41
C ALA A 386 -24.27 1.64 16.96
N LEU A 387 -23.42 0.63 16.74
CA LEU A 387 -22.92 0.18 15.44
C LEU A 387 -23.51 -1.15 14.98
N ASP A 388 -24.62 -1.61 15.59
CA ASP A 388 -25.38 -2.77 15.10
C ASP A 388 -25.62 -2.67 13.57
N GLY A 389 -25.45 -3.81 12.87
CA GLY A 389 -25.46 -3.88 11.41
C GLY A 389 -24.15 -3.51 10.70
N ARG A 390 -23.12 -3.00 11.40
CA ARG A 390 -21.75 -2.86 10.84
C ARG A 390 -20.89 -4.11 11.02
N PHE A 391 -21.28 -5.01 11.91
CA PHE A 391 -20.61 -6.27 12.19
C PHE A 391 -21.46 -7.45 11.72
N GLU A 392 -20.90 -8.66 11.74
CA GLU A 392 -21.62 -9.88 11.34
C GLU A 392 -22.88 -10.15 12.19
N ASP A 393 -22.83 -9.80 13.49
CA ASP A 393 -23.91 -9.97 14.45
C ASP A 393 -24.14 -8.69 15.27
N ASP A 394 -25.39 -8.46 15.67
CA ASP A 394 -25.74 -7.35 16.59
C ASP A 394 -25.14 -7.58 17.99
N TRP A 395 -24.76 -6.50 18.65
CA TRP A 395 -24.16 -6.52 19.99
C TRP A 395 -25.18 -6.84 21.09
N SER A 396 -24.67 -7.19 22.27
CA SER A 396 -25.44 -7.45 23.49
C SER A 396 -26.30 -6.26 23.92
N THR A 397 -27.46 -6.53 24.54
CA THR A 397 -28.33 -5.54 25.20
C THR A 397 -28.05 -5.41 26.71
N ARG A 398 -26.87 -5.85 27.16
CA ARG A 398 -26.45 -5.83 28.57
C ARG A 398 -26.46 -4.40 29.13
N THR A 399 -26.98 -4.29 30.36
CA THR A 399 -27.01 -3.04 31.14
C THR A 399 -26.26 -3.12 32.47
N THR A 400 -25.77 -4.31 32.86
CA THR A 400 -24.90 -4.51 34.02
C THR A 400 -23.46 -4.63 33.56
N TYR A 401 -22.61 -3.67 33.94
CA TYR A 401 -21.26 -3.54 33.36
C TYR A 401 -20.12 -4.01 34.27
N ALA A 402 -20.38 -4.30 35.55
CA ALA A 402 -19.37 -4.77 36.48
C ALA A 402 -19.79 -6.04 37.21
N LEU A 403 -18.83 -6.93 37.50
CA LEU A 403 -19.01 -8.14 38.30
C LEU A 403 -17.93 -8.26 39.37
N SER A 404 -18.34 -8.48 40.62
CA SER A 404 -17.41 -8.68 41.74
C SER A 404 -17.10 -10.17 41.97
N GLY A 405 -15.82 -10.49 42.20
CA GLY A 405 -15.34 -11.86 42.46
C GLY A 405 -13.93 -11.89 43.05
N ALA A 406 -13.39 -13.07 43.31
CA ALA A 406 -12.06 -13.24 43.88
C ALA A 406 -11.01 -13.41 42.77
N TYR A 407 -10.59 -12.31 42.15
CA TYR A 407 -9.71 -12.31 40.99
C TYR A 407 -8.28 -11.90 41.36
N GLY A 408 -7.34 -12.84 41.36
CA GLY A 408 -5.97 -12.60 41.84
C GLY A 408 -5.18 -11.53 41.05
N GLU A 409 -5.44 -11.43 39.76
CA GLU A 409 -4.77 -10.48 38.84
C GLU A 409 -5.06 -9.02 39.18
N ILE A 410 -6.22 -8.72 39.77
CA ILE A 410 -6.66 -7.34 40.05
C ILE A 410 -6.84 -7.08 41.55
N SER A 411 -6.14 -7.86 42.37
CA SER A 411 -6.13 -7.68 43.81
C SER A 411 -5.24 -6.52 44.20
N ASN A 412 -5.70 -5.64 45.08
CA ASN A 412 -4.87 -4.56 45.60
C ASN A 412 -3.70 -5.07 46.49
N LEU A 413 -3.70 -6.35 46.90
CA LEU A 413 -2.51 -6.99 47.48
C LEU A 413 -1.33 -7.10 46.50
N ARG A 414 -1.59 -7.00 45.20
CA ARG A 414 -0.59 -7.12 44.13
C ARG A 414 -0.25 -5.76 43.51
N ALA A 415 -1.22 -4.84 43.48
CA ALA A 415 -1.02 -3.47 43.01
C ALA A 415 -0.48 -2.51 44.10
N ALA A 416 -0.36 -2.98 45.35
CA ALA A 416 0.15 -2.25 46.52
C ALA A 416 -0.48 -0.85 46.78
N GLY A 417 -1.65 -0.56 46.22
CA GLY A 417 -2.29 0.75 46.31
C GLY A 417 -1.66 1.83 45.42
N GLU A 418 -1.02 1.45 44.30
CA GLU A 418 -0.31 2.40 43.43
C GLU A 418 -1.07 2.82 42.17
N PHE A 419 -1.96 1.96 41.68
CA PHE A 419 -2.81 2.23 40.52
C PHE A 419 -4.11 1.43 40.59
N ASP A 420 -5.12 1.89 39.87
CA ASP A 420 -6.35 1.13 39.69
C ASP A 420 -6.16 0.03 38.63
N SER A 421 -6.72 -1.15 38.90
CA SER A 421 -6.55 -2.33 38.04
C SER A 421 -7.89 -3.01 37.77
N THR A 422 -8.19 -3.39 36.54
CA THR A 422 -9.36 -4.23 36.21
C THR A 422 -9.03 -5.28 35.15
N ILE A 423 -9.87 -6.30 35.07
CA ILE A 423 -9.96 -7.20 33.93
C ILE A 423 -11.20 -6.77 33.15
N ILE A 424 -11.06 -6.64 31.83
CA ILE A 424 -12.19 -6.53 30.92
C ILE A 424 -12.44 -7.87 30.25
N GLU A 425 -13.56 -8.48 30.58
CA GLU A 425 -14.10 -9.60 29.83
C GLU A 425 -14.79 -9.04 28.59
N VAL A 426 -14.13 -9.11 27.43
CA VAL A 426 -14.56 -8.31 26.27
C VAL A 426 -15.86 -8.78 25.62
N ALA A 427 -16.13 -10.08 25.68
CA ALA A 427 -17.38 -10.72 25.25
C ALA A 427 -17.44 -12.16 25.79
N PHE A 428 -18.48 -12.92 25.43
CA PHE A 428 -18.64 -14.32 25.84
C PHE A 428 -18.20 -15.28 24.73
N HIS A 429 -17.06 -15.95 24.90
CA HIS A 429 -16.50 -16.83 23.88
C HIS A 429 -17.28 -18.14 23.67
N ASP A 430 -18.11 -18.55 24.64
CA ASP A 430 -19.01 -19.70 24.52
C ASP A 430 -20.36 -19.35 23.89
N ASN A 431 -20.67 -18.07 23.68
CA ASN A 431 -21.88 -17.63 22.99
C ASN A 431 -21.60 -17.42 21.49
N THR A 432 -22.45 -17.99 20.62
CA THR A 432 -22.17 -18.02 19.16
C THR A 432 -22.04 -16.63 18.51
N PRO A 433 -22.98 -15.67 18.68
CA PRO A 433 -22.81 -14.31 18.17
C PRO A 433 -21.57 -13.59 18.72
N ASP A 434 -21.35 -13.61 20.03
CA ASP A 434 -20.17 -12.95 20.62
C ASP A 434 -18.87 -13.59 20.14
N ASN A 435 -18.84 -14.91 19.95
CA ASN A 435 -17.70 -15.62 19.40
C ASN A 435 -17.39 -15.23 17.94
N ALA A 436 -18.43 -15.03 17.11
CA ALA A 436 -18.25 -14.53 15.74
C ALA A 436 -17.62 -13.12 15.76
N LEU A 437 -18.14 -12.24 16.62
CA LEU A 437 -17.61 -10.89 16.83
C LEU A 437 -16.19 -10.88 17.39
N LEU A 438 -15.85 -11.79 18.30
CA LEU A 438 -14.48 -11.98 18.78
C LEU A 438 -13.52 -12.49 17.68
N ARG A 439 -14.03 -12.94 16.54
CA ARG A 439 -13.18 -13.31 15.39
C ARG A 439 -13.22 -12.25 14.29
N ASP A 440 -14.08 -11.25 14.39
CA ASP A 440 -14.20 -10.16 13.44
C ASP A 440 -13.15 -9.05 13.72
N PRO A 441 -12.23 -8.76 12.79
CA PRO A 441 -11.24 -7.69 12.95
C PRO A 441 -11.87 -6.29 13.13
N LEU A 442 -13.04 -6.00 12.53
CA LEU A 442 -13.72 -4.72 12.69
C LEU A 442 -14.30 -4.56 14.10
N ALA A 443 -14.87 -5.64 14.65
CA ALA A 443 -15.37 -5.65 16.02
C ALA A 443 -14.22 -5.49 17.03
N ARG A 444 -13.08 -6.16 16.81
CA ARG A 444 -11.90 -6.01 17.71
C ARG A 444 -11.31 -4.61 17.69
N ASP A 445 -11.23 -3.98 16.53
CA ASP A 445 -10.79 -2.59 16.40
C ASP A 445 -11.70 -1.65 17.20
N GLN A 446 -13.03 -1.80 17.05
CA GLN A 446 -13.98 -1.00 17.79
C GLN A 446 -13.93 -1.28 19.30
N ILE A 447 -13.82 -2.55 19.74
CA ILE A 447 -13.66 -2.90 21.16
C ILE A 447 -12.38 -2.26 21.72
N ALA A 448 -11.27 -2.27 20.99
CA ALA A 448 -10.03 -1.64 21.41
C ALA A 448 -10.18 -0.12 21.57
N ARG A 449 -10.82 0.53 20.58
CA ARG A 449 -11.17 1.95 20.63
C ARG A 449 -12.00 2.28 21.87
N SER A 450 -13.11 1.59 22.06
CA SER A 450 -14.03 1.83 23.18
C SER A 450 -13.37 1.53 24.54
N THR A 451 -12.47 0.55 24.60
CA THR A 451 -11.67 0.28 25.82
C THR A 451 -10.72 1.44 26.12
N TYR A 452 -10.09 2.02 25.09
CA TYR A 452 -9.27 3.24 25.23
C TYR A 452 -10.11 4.43 25.68
N GLU A 453 -11.29 4.62 25.10
CA GLU A 453 -12.19 5.73 25.47
C GLU A 453 -12.68 5.59 26.91
N GLY A 454 -13.02 4.38 27.37
CA GLY A 454 -13.31 4.12 28.78
C GLY A 454 -12.09 4.32 29.70
N THR A 455 -10.88 3.99 29.24
CA THR A 455 -9.64 4.25 29.99
C THR A 455 -9.44 5.76 30.16
N LEU A 456 -9.70 6.53 29.11
CA LEU A 456 -9.68 7.98 29.14
C LEU A 456 -10.77 8.55 30.07
N GLU A 457 -12.01 8.05 30.00
CA GLU A 457 -13.11 8.42 30.91
C GLU A 457 -12.68 8.27 32.37
N HIS A 458 -12.14 7.11 32.74
CA HIS A 458 -11.65 6.84 34.10
C HIS A 458 -10.60 7.87 34.56
N LEU A 459 -9.67 8.24 33.68
CA LEU A 459 -8.59 9.18 34.00
C LEU A 459 -9.04 10.65 34.03
N ILE A 460 -10.07 11.00 33.26
CA ILE A 460 -10.75 12.32 33.32
C ILE A 460 -11.47 12.46 34.66
N ASP A 461 -12.25 11.45 35.04
CA ASP A 461 -13.09 11.47 36.23
C ASP A 461 -12.34 11.01 37.49
N PHE A 462 -11.02 10.86 37.40
CA PHE A 462 -10.20 10.30 38.46
C PHE A 462 -10.32 11.11 39.76
N PRO A 463 -10.76 10.51 40.89
CA PRO A 463 -10.97 11.25 42.12
C PRO A 463 -9.69 11.91 42.65
N GLY A 464 -9.78 13.21 42.95
CA GLY A 464 -8.65 13.96 43.51
C GLY A 464 -7.62 14.43 42.48
N THR A 465 -7.84 14.23 41.18
CA THR A 465 -7.00 14.82 40.14
C THR A 465 -7.05 16.35 40.15
N THR A 466 -5.88 16.99 40.08
CA THR A 466 -5.77 18.45 39.89
C THR A 466 -5.52 18.82 38.43
N THR A 467 -5.24 17.84 37.57
CA THR A 467 -4.98 18.02 36.13
C THR A 467 -5.60 16.84 35.38
N ALA A 468 -6.89 16.93 35.05
CA ALA A 468 -7.58 15.93 34.24
C ALA A 468 -7.09 15.97 32.78
N PRO A 469 -6.99 14.81 32.10
CA PRO A 469 -6.87 14.75 30.65
C PRO A 469 -7.97 15.58 29.92
N PRO A 470 -7.70 16.05 28.69
CA PRO A 470 -8.75 16.63 27.87
C PRO A 470 -9.77 15.55 27.46
N ASN A 471 -11.07 15.87 27.54
CA ASN A 471 -12.13 15.02 26.97
C ASN A 471 -12.17 15.16 25.43
N VAL A 472 -11.14 14.64 24.77
CA VAL A 472 -11.00 14.60 23.32
C VAL A 472 -10.45 13.23 22.94
N THR A 473 -11.19 12.48 22.14
CA THR A 473 -10.82 11.14 21.67
C THR A 473 -10.04 11.19 20.36
N LEU A 474 -9.32 10.12 20.02
CA LEU A 474 -8.62 10.01 18.73
C LEU A 474 -9.62 10.17 17.58
N PRO A 475 -9.28 10.92 16.51
CA PRO A 475 -10.13 10.97 15.31
C PRO A 475 -10.24 9.60 14.66
N SER A 476 -11.25 9.43 13.79
CA SER A 476 -11.34 8.26 12.91
C SER A 476 -10.38 8.39 11.71
N PRO A 477 -9.97 7.26 11.09
CA PRO A 477 -9.10 7.28 9.91
C PRO A 477 -9.67 8.11 8.76
N PRO A 478 -8.85 8.87 8.04
CA PRO A 478 -9.23 9.46 6.75
C PRO A 478 -9.63 8.38 5.74
N ALA A 479 -10.55 8.74 4.83
CA ALA A 479 -11.08 7.86 3.79
C ALA A 479 -10.98 8.51 2.40
N GLN A 480 -11.35 7.78 1.34
CA GLN A 480 -11.33 8.24 -0.06
C GLN A 480 -9.99 8.84 -0.46
N VAL A 481 -8.91 8.16 -0.09
CA VAL A 481 -7.57 8.67 -0.29
C VAL A 481 -7.14 8.49 -1.74
N SER A 482 -6.46 9.49 -2.28
CA SER A 482 -5.85 9.41 -3.61
C SER A 482 -4.57 10.23 -3.64
N VAL A 483 -3.71 9.89 -4.59
CA VAL A 483 -2.55 10.71 -4.94
C VAL A 483 -2.50 10.86 -6.45
N THR A 484 -2.34 12.09 -6.90
CA THR A 484 -2.06 12.36 -8.32
C THR A 484 -0.84 13.23 -8.46
N SER A 485 -0.01 12.93 -9.43
CA SER A 485 1.06 13.81 -9.85
C SER A 485 0.52 14.94 -10.72
N SER A 486 1.28 16.02 -10.85
CA SER A 486 0.96 17.19 -11.68
C SER A 486 1.97 17.32 -12.82
N ALA A 487 1.68 18.18 -13.80
CA ALA A 487 2.50 18.32 -15.01
C ALA A 487 3.96 18.76 -14.72
N ASP A 488 4.23 19.34 -13.55
CA ASP A 488 5.56 19.76 -13.09
C ASP A 488 6.21 18.77 -12.11
N GLY A 489 5.62 17.59 -11.88
CA GLY A 489 6.18 16.54 -11.03
C GLY A 489 5.88 16.67 -9.53
N ARG A 490 4.97 17.55 -9.11
CA ARG A 490 4.50 17.57 -7.71
C ARG A 490 3.41 16.53 -7.48
N ALA A 491 3.36 15.95 -6.29
CA ALA A 491 2.34 14.98 -5.88
C ALA A 491 1.27 15.64 -5.01
N THR A 492 0.00 15.52 -5.38
CA THR A 492 -1.14 15.99 -4.58
C THR A 492 -1.85 14.81 -3.97
N VAL A 493 -1.74 14.68 -2.64
CA VAL A 493 -2.49 13.71 -1.85
C VAL A 493 -3.82 14.34 -1.46
N SER A 494 -4.93 13.63 -1.64
CA SER A 494 -6.30 14.10 -1.33
C SER A 494 -7.05 13.04 -0.52
N TRP A 495 -7.97 13.47 0.36
CA TRP A 495 -8.73 12.62 1.27
C TRP A 495 -10.00 13.31 1.76
N ILE A 496 -10.87 12.54 2.41
CA ILE A 496 -11.93 13.06 3.29
C ILE A 496 -11.63 12.74 4.75
N ALA A 497 -12.19 13.56 5.66
CA ALA A 497 -12.13 13.24 7.08
C ALA A 497 -12.97 11.99 7.37
N GLY A 498 -12.50 11.13 8.29
CA GLY A 498 -13.28 10.00 8.77
C GLY A 498 -14.53 10.43 9.54
N PRO A 499 -15.48 9.49 9.81
CA PRO A 499 -16.66 9.77 10.60
C PRO A 499 -16.27 10.26 12.00
N SER A 500 -17.01 11.21 12.56
CA SER A 500 -16.69 11.80 13.86
C SER A 500 -17.93 12.07 14.70
N SER A 501 -17.78 12.05 16.02
CA SER A 501 -18.81 12.39 16.99
C SER A 501 -18.41 13.60 17.81
N THR A 502 -19.35 14.51 18.06
CA THR A 502 -19.18 15.60 19.03
C THR A 502 -19.53 15.09 20.42
N GLY A 503 -18.65 15.26 21.41
CA GLY A 503 -18.91 14.81 22.79
C GLY A 503 -17.70 14.16 23.49
N GLY A 504 -16.59 13.93 22.78
CA GLY A 504 -15.45 13.26 23.37
C GLY A 504 -15.74 11.77 23.56
N ILE A 505 -15.58 11.27 24.78
CA ILE A 505 -15.82 9.86 25.16
C ILE A 505 -17.28 9.39 24.94
N ASP A 506 -18.27 10.29 24.96
CA ASP A 506 -19.69 9.92 24.76
C ASP A 506 -20.04 9.65 23.27
N GLY A 507 -19.08 9.81 22.37
CA GLY A 507 -19.27 9.63 20.93
C GLY A 507 -18.88 8.23 20.44
N VAL A 508 -19.74 7.62 19.61
CA VAL A 508 -19.46 6.31 18.99
C VAL A 508 -18.26 6.33 18.02
N PHE A 509 -17.98 7.51 17.44
CA PHE A 509 -16.81 7.76 16.61
C PHE A 509 -15.87 8.75 17.29
N GLY A 510 -14.68 8.90 16.71
CA GLY A 510 -13.68 9.84 17.21
C GLY A 510 -14.10 11.29 17.21
N SER A 511 -13.50 12.04 18.13
CA SER A 511 -13.64 13.49 18.14
C SER A 511 -13.13 14.07 16.80
N PRO A 512 -13.74 15.16 16.29
CA PRO A 512 -13.38 15.70 14.99
C PRO A 512 -11.88 16.00 14.84
N ALA A 513 -11.36 15.80 13.64
CA ALA A 513 -10.00 16.17 13.30
C ALA A 513 -9.83 17.71 13.34
N THR A 514 -8.71 18.18 13.87
CA THR A 514 -8.30 19.60 13.80
C THR A 514 -7.14 19.83 12.83
N GLY A 515 -6.54 18.75 12.33
CA GLY A 515 -5.51 18.73 11.31
C GLY A 515 -5.27 17.30 10.81
N PHE A 516 -4.25 17.15 9.97
CA PHE A 516 -3.82 15.88 9.40
C PHE A 516 -2.30 15.80 9.39
N ARG A 517 -1.75 14.60 9.22
CA ARG A 517 -0.33 14.37 8.95
C ARG A 517 -0.18 13.37 7.82
N ILE A 518 0.66 13.70 6.84
CA ILE A 518 0.92 12.86 5.66
C ILE A 518 2.25 12.18 5.84
N PHE A 519 2.21 10.85 5.99
CA PHE A 519 3.40 10.02 6.07
C PHE A 519 3.82 9.60 4.67
N GLY A 520 5.09 9.78 4.33
CA GLY A 520 5.68 9.37 3.07
C GLY A 520 6.63 8.17 3.22
N SER A 521 6.76 7.39 2.15
CA SER A 521 7.65 6.24 2.03
C SER A 521 8.17 6.13 0.60
N THR A 522 9.25 5.39 0.39
CA THR A 522 9.71 4.95 -0.95
C THR A 522 9.48 3.47 -1.21
N ASP A 523 9.22 2.67 -0.18
CA ASP A 523 8.97 1.22 -0.29
C ASP A 523 7.54 0.79 0.13
N GLY A 524 6.77 1.69 0.75
CA GLY A 524 5.45 1.41 1.31
C GLY A 524 5.45 0.68 2.65
N LEU A 525 6.62 0.37 3.22
CA LEU A 525 6.80 -0.43 4.44
C LEU A 525 7.26 0.45 5.60
N GLY A 526 8.33 1.23 5.40
CA GLY A 526 8.86 2.20 6.35
C GLY A 526 8.37 3.61 6.03
N PHE A 527 7.87 4.35 7.02
CA PHE A 527 7.32 5.70 6.82
C PHE A 527 8.14 6.76 7.55
N ASP A 528 8.19 7.95 6.98
CA ASP A 528 8.90 9.13 7.50
C ASP A 528 8.23 9.74 8.75
N GLY A 529 8.71 10.88 9.21
CA GLY A 529 8.15 11.62 10.35
C GLY A 529 6.83 12.35 10.08
N GLY A 530 6.38 12.32 8.82
CA GLY A 530 5.14 12.89 8.34
C GLY A 530 5.11 14.42 8.27
N THR A 531 4.51 14.93 7.19
CA THR A 531 4.25 16.35 6.96
C THR A 531 2.96 16.78 7.64
N VAL A 532 3.02 17.77 8.53
CA VAL A 532 1.84 18.31 9.23
C VAL A 532 1.01 19.19 8.30
N VAL A 533 -0.31 18.97 8.30
CA VAL A 533 -1.30 19.73 7.53
C VAL A 533 -2.33 20.31 8.50
N ALA A 534 -2.30 21.62 8.70
CA ALA A 534 -3.21 22.29 9.62
C ALA A 534 -4.65 22.38 9.06
N GLY A 535 -5.63 22.39 9.96
CA GLY A 535 -7.04 22.64 9.65
C GLY A 535 -7.84 21.36 9.41
N GLY A 536 -8.85 21.13 10.25
CA GLY A 536 -9.76 19.98 10.15
C GLY A 536 -10.65 19.98 8.90
N SER A 537 -10.73 21.10 8.18
CA SER A 537 -11.42 21.23 6.89
C SER A 537 -10.52 21.00 5.67
N THR A 538 -9.20 20.86 5.86
CA THR A 538 -8.26 20.60 4.77
C THR A 538 -8.45 19.19 4.20
N ARG A 539 -8.46 19.05 2.88
CA ARG A 539 -8.77 17.79 2.17
C ARG A 539 -7.68 17.36 1.18
N SER A 540 -6.64 18.16 1.02
CA SER A 540 -5.51 17.82 0.16
C SER A 540 -4.26 18.59 0.57
N VAL A 541 -3.11 18.07 0.15
CA VAL A 541 -1.82 18.76 0.20
C VAL A 541 -0.99 18.40 -1.02
N THR A 542 -0.28 19.39 -1.56
CA THR A 542 0.67 19.17 -2.66
C THR A 542 2.10 19.17 -2.10
N LEU A 543 2.77 18.04 -2.26
CA LEU A 543 4.16 17.81 -1.90
C LEU A 543 5.06 18.11 -3.10
N ALA A 544 6.17 18.79 -2.84
CA ALA A 544 7.13 19.22 -3.86
C ALA A 544 8.54 18.78 -3.49
N GLY A 545 9.46 18.87 -4.45
CA GLY A 545 10.85 18.44 -4.25
C GLY A 545 10.97 16.93 -4.07
N LEU A 546 10.11 16.14 -4.73
CA LEU A 546 10.23 14.69 -4.77
C LEU A 546 11.12 14.29 -5.96
N ASP A 547 11.85 13.19 -5.83
CA ASP A 547 12.66 12.65 -6.93
C ASP A 547 11.76 11.99 -8.01
N PRO A 548 11.71 12.49 -9.25
CA PRO A 548 10.85 11.95 -10.30
C PRO A 548 11.27 10.56 -10.80
N SER A 549 12.42 10.04 -10.38
CA SER A 549 12.89 8.69 -10.72
C SER A 549 12.48 7.62 -9.69
N LEU A 550 11.98 8.03 -8.53
CA LEU A 550 11.64 7.14 -7.43
C LEU A 550 10.11 7.08 -7.20
N PRO A 551 9.56 5.89 -6.93
CA PRO A 551 8.19 5.78 -6.47
C PRO A 551 8.06 6.31 -5.04
N TYR A 552 6.95 7.00 -4.75
CA TYR A 552 6.59 7.43 -3.40
C TYR A 552 5.24 6.83 -3.00
N GLN A 553 5.10 6.50 -1.73
CA GLN A 553 3.84 6.04 -1.15
C GLN A 553 3.43 6.95 0.01
N PHE A 554 2.14 7.20 0.14
CA PHE A 554 1.58 8.10 1.13
C PHE A 554 0.40 7.48 1.87
N ARG A 555 0.32 7.78 3.17
CA ARG A 555 -0.87 7.53 3.99
C ARG A 555 -1.20 8.76 4.82
N VAL A 556 -2.48 8.97 5.08
CA VAL A 556 -2.99 10.13 5.82
C VAL A 556 -3.43 9.68 7.21
N VAL A 557 -3.01 10.40 8.25
CA VAL A 557 -3.63 10.30 9.58
C VAL A 557 -4.34 11.60 9.91
N ALA A 558 -5.47 11.51 10.61
CA ALA A 558 -6.15 12.65 11.19
C ALA A 558 -5.57 12.94 12.59
N THR A 559 -5.49 14.21 12.96
CA THR A 559 -4.90 14.65 14.24
C THR A 559 -5.86 15.55 15.00
N ASN A 560 -5.91 15.41 16.33
CA ASN A 560 -6.52 16.39 17.24
C ASN A 560 -5.80 16.37 18.61
N ALA A 561 -6.35 17.05 19.61
CA ALA A 561 -5.78 17.06 20.97
C ALA A 561 -5.86 15.70 21.70
N GLY A 562 -6.67 14.77 21.20
CA GLY A 562 -6.77 13.40 21.69
C GLY A 562 -5.64 12.50 21.19
N GLY A 563 -5.07 12.80 20.02
CA GLY A 563 -3.96 12.05 19.42
C GLY A 563 -4.04 11.98 17.90
N GLU A 564 -3.45 10.93 17.35
CA GLU A 564 -3.48 10.63 15.91
C GLU A 564 -4.37 9.42 15.63
N SER A 565 -5.17 9.45 14.55
CA SER A 565 -5.99 8.31 14.13
C SER A 565 -5.12 7.13 13.64
N LEU A 566 -5.73 5.95 13.48
CA LEU A 566 -5.22 4.95 12.54
C LEU A 566 -5.08 5.55 11.12
N PRO A 567 -4.13 5.08 10.29
CA PRO A 567 -3.91 5.65 8.96
C PRO A 567 -5.00 5.25 7.95
N SER A 568 -5.15 6.05 6.89
CA SER A 568 -5.79 5.63 5.65
C SER A 568 -5.07 4.42 5.04
N GLU A 569 -5.68 3.80 4.03
CA GLU A 569 -4.94 2.92 3.11
C GLU A 569 -3.79 3.67 2.41
N LEU A 570 -2.87 2.89 1.84
CA LEU A 570 -1.69 3.39 1.15
C LEU A 570 -1.98 3.77 -0.31
N VAL A 571 -1.56 4.95 -0.71
CA VAL A 571 -1.58 5.39 -2.10
C VAL A 571 -0.17 5.61 -2.63
N SER A 572 0.04 5.39 -3.92
CA SER A 572 1.35 5.34 -4.59
C SER A 572 1.39 6.26 -5.80
N VAL A 573 2.51 6.97 -5.99
CA VAL A 573 2.71 7.90 -7.11
C VAL A 573 4.16 7.88 -7.61
N LEU A 574 4.34 7.97 -8.92
CA LEU A 574 5.61 8.43 -9.50
C LEU A 574 5.48 9.94 -9.71
N PRO A 575 6.24 10.79 -8.98
CA PRO A 575 6.12 12.25 -9.04
C PRO A 575 6.80 12.82 -10.30
N ALA A 576 6.43 12.29 -11.46
CA ALA A 576 6.91 12.71 -12.77
C ALA A 576 5.84 13.55 -13.48
N GLY A 577 6.29 14.57 -14.21
CA GLY A 577 5.38 15.44 -14.98
C GLY A 577 4.98 14.84 -16.32
N GLY A 578 3.72 15.03 -16.73
CA GLY A 578 3.24 14.69 -18.08
C GLY A 578 1.77 14.34 -18.17
N PRO A 579 1.32 13.70 -19.27
CA PRO A 579 0.02 13.06 -19.32
C PRO A 579 -0.02 11.90 -18.31
N ARG A 580 -1.21 11.61 -17.80
CA ARG A 580 -1.42 10.52 -16.82
C ARG A 580 -1.47 9.21 -17.59
N GLN A 581 -0.69 8.21 -17.16
CA GLN A 581 -0.56 6.96 -17.91
C GLN A 581 -1.26 5.81 -17.19
N VAL A 582 -0.85 5.50 -15.97
CA VAL A 582 -1.41 4.37 -15.20
C VAL A 582 -2.05 4.86 -13.92
N LEU A 583 -3.29 4.46 -13.68
CA LEU A 583 -3.93 4.56 -12.37
C LEU A 583 -3.96 3.18 -11.72
N VAL A 584 -3.44 3.07 -10.49
CA VAL A 584 -3.69 1.90 -9.64
C VAL A 584 -4.90 2.21 -8.76
N VAL A 585 -5.96 1.41 -8.87
CA VAL A 585 -7.14 1.52 -8.02
C VAL A 585 -7.11 0.38 -7.01
N ASN A 586 -7.08 0.72 -5.72
CA ASN A 586 -7.29 -0.25 -4.66
C ASN A 586 -8.80 -0.39 -4.42
N GLY A 587 -9.37 -1.54 -4.79
CA GLY A 587 -10.73 -1.91 -4.43
C GLY A 587 -10.77 -3.11 -3.50
N PHE A 588 -9.70 -3.33 -2.73
CA PHE A 588 -9.63 -4.39 -1.73
C PHE A 588 -9.92 -3.85 -0.34
N ASP A 589 -11.18 -3.90 0.04
CA ASP A 589 -11.75 -3.37 1.28
C ASP A 589 -12.06 -4.46 2.31
N ARG A 590 -12.23 -5.70 1.84
CA ARG A 590 -12.63 -6.85 2.65
C ARG A 590 -11.68 -7.02 3.82
N LEU A 591 -12.29 -7.01 5.00
CA LEU A 591 -11.64 -7.15 6.29
C LEU A 591 -12.64 -7.85 7.21
N ASP A 592 -12.70 -9.18 7.12
CA ASP A 592 -13.67 -9.98 7.87
C ASP A 592 -13.09 -11.32 8.34
N ARG A 593 -13.77 -12.00 9.26
CA ARG A 593 -13.22 -13.21 9.90
C ARG A 593 -12.96 -14.39 8.97
N SER A 594 -13.60 -14.44 7.80
CA SER A 594 -13.41 -15.55 6.85
C SER A 594 -12.00 -15.60 6.24
N GLN A 595 -11.29 -14.46 6.24
CA GLN A 595 -9.90 -14.33 5.81
C GLN A 595 -8.88 -14.55 6.95
N ASN A 596 -9.34 -14.78 8.19
CA ASN A 596 -8.44 -14.98 9.32
C ASN A 596 -7.47 -16.14 9.09
N PHE A 597 -6.28 -16.01 9.69
CA PHE A 597 -5.30 -17.09 9.67
C PHE A 597 -5.84 -18.28 10.47
N LYS A 598 -5.84 -19.47 9.86
CA LYS A 598 -6.31 -20.71 10.48
C LYS A 598 -5.12 -21.48 11.06
N LEU A 599 -4.89 -21.33 12.36
CA LEU A 599 -3.84 -22.03 13.09
C LEU A 599 -4.32 -23.43 13.49
N THR A 600 -3.57 -24.48 13.14
CA THR A 600 -3.86 -25.83 13.61
C THR A 600 -3.68 -25.93 15.12
N TYR A 601 -4.73 -26.32 15.85
CA TYR A 601 -4.69 -26.45 17.30
C TYR A 601 -4.29 -27.87 17.72
N LEU A 602 -3.19 -27.99 18.47
CA LEU A 602 -2.46 -29.26 18.67
C LEU A 602 -3.10 -30.23 19.68
N THR A 603 -4.11 -29.81 20.44
CA THR A 603 -4.67 -30.60 21.56
C THR A 603 -6.08 -31.15 21.30
N GLY A 604 -6.56 -31.07 20.05
CA GLY A 604 -7.83 -31.62 19.56
C GLY A 604 -8.79 -30.56 19.03
N GLY A 605 -9.44 -30.82 17.88
CA GLY A 605 -10.44 -29.93 17.27
C GLY A 605 -10.00 -29.26 15.96
N THR A 606 -10.90 -28.48 15.38
CA THR A 606 -10.71 -27.68 14.15
C THR A 606 -9.56 -26.68 14.30
N ALA A 607 -9.15 -26.02 13.20
CA ALA A 607 -8.23 -24.89 13.30
C ALA A 607 -8.84 -23.76 14.15
N THR A 608 -8.00 -22.99 14.85
CA THR A 608 -8.40 -21.74 15.51
C THR A 608 -8.10 -20.56 14.59
N GLU A 609 -9.03 -19.62 14.52
CA GLU A 609 -8.89 -18.38 13.75
C GLU A 609 -8.14 -17.34 14.58
N ARG A 610 -7.06 -16.80 14.01
CA ARG A 610 -6.27 -15.71 14.58
C ARG A 610 -6.61 -14.40 13.89
N VAL A 611 -6.92 -13.37 14.68
CA VAL A 611 -7.38 -12.08 14.15
C VAL A 611 -6.20 -11.15 13.94
N TRP A 612 -5.42 -11.45 12.90
CA TRP A 612 -4.25 -10.67 12.51
C TRP A 612 -4.60 -9.74 11.36
N ALA A 613 -4.94 -8.48 11.67
CA ALA A 613 -5.43 -7.52 10.67
C ALA A 613 -4.53 -7.41 9.44
N ARG A 614 -3.20 -7.37 9.60
CA ARG A 614 -2.26 -7.32 8.47
C ARG A 614 -2.27 -8.59 7.59
N TYR A 615 -2.55 -9.76 8.16
CA TYR A 615 -2.75 -10.97 7.36
C TYR A 615 -4.04 -10.92 6.57
N ASN A 616 -5.07 -10.30 7.14
CA ASN A 616 -6.39 -10.20 6.54
C ASN A 616 -6.37 -9.19 5.38
N ASN A 617 -5.96 -7.96 5.68
CA ASN A 617 -5.72 -6.90 4.70
C ASN A 617 -4.67 -5.91 5.25
N SER A 618 -3.48 -5.88 4.63
CA SER A 618 -2.37 -5.01 5.02
C SER A 618 -2.52 -3.55 4.58
N ARG A 619 -3.41 -3.27 3.62
CA ARG A 619 -3.68 -1.95 3.01
C ARG A 619 -2.47 -1.27 2.36
N ASP A 620 -1.45 -2.05 2.00
CA ASP A 620 -0.20 -1.61 1.36
C ASP A 620 -0.03 -2.14 -0.09
N GLN A 621 -1.05 -2.77 -0.65
CA GLN A 621 -0.98 -3.52 -1.91
C GLN A 621 -0.66 -2.62 -3.13
N THR A 622 -1.01 -1.34 -3.09
CA THR A 622 -0.67 -0.39 -4.17
C THR A 622 0.84 -0.24 -4.36
N ALA A 623 1.63 -0.38 -3.29
CA ALA A 623 3.09 -0.33 -3.34
C ALA A 623 3.67 -1.50 -4.14
N LEU A 624 3.09 -2.71 -3.98
CA LEU A 624 3.52 -3.91 -4.71
C LEU A 624 3.25 -3.77 -6.22
N VAL A 625 2.10 -3.20 -6.58
CA VAL A 625 1.73 -2.92 -7.98
C VAL A 625 2.67 -1.87 -8.57
N HIS A 626 2.87 -0.76 -7.88
CA HIS A 626 3.75 0.31 -8.36
C HIS A 626 5.20 -0.17 -8.51
N ALA A 627 5.73 -0.92 -7.54
CA ALA A 627 7.06 -1.52 -7.64
C ALA A 627 7.21 -2.40 -8.89
N ALA A 628 6.18 -3.20 -9.23
CA ALA A 628 6.19 -4.02 -10.44
C ALA A 628 6.13 -3.18 -11.73
N ILE A 629 5.35 -2.09 -11.75
CA ILE A 629 5.31 -1.16 -12.90
C ILE A 629 6.67 -0.50 -13.10
N GLN A 630 7.26 0.04 -12.03
CA GLN A 630 8.53 0.75 -12.11
C GLN A 630 9.69 -0.18 -12.49
N ALA A 631 9.69 -1.43 -12.02
CA ALA A 631 10.67 -2.43 -12.43
C ALA A 631 10.49 -2.88 -13.89
N ALA A 632 9.24 -2.98 -14.36
CA ALA A 632 8.93 -3.43 -15.72
C ALA A 632 9.18 -2.35 -16.78
N ARG A 633 8.79 -1.11 -16.48
CA ARG A 633 8.88 0.04 -17.40
C ARG A 633 9.24 1.31 -16.61
N PRO A 634 10.52 1.51 -16.27
CA PRO A 634 10.97 2.68 -15.50
C PRO A 634 10.53 4.00 -16.15
N GLY A 635 9.95 4.90 -15.35
CA GLY A 635 9.51 6.21 -15.81
C GLY A 635 8.08 6.26 -16.34
N VAL A 636 7.36 5.13 -16.36
CA VAL A 636 5.90 5.15 -16.56
C VAL A 636 5.24 5.87 -15.39
N ARG A 637 4.42 6.86 -15.70
CA ARG A 637 3.75 7.66 -14.69
C ARG A 637 2.61 6.90 -14.03
N VAL A 638 2.70 6.77 -12.72
CA VAL A 638 1.71 6.08 -11.88
C VAL A 638 1.08 7.07 -10.92
N ASP A 639 -0.24 7.10 -10.88
CA ASP A 639 -1.04 7.67 -9.78
C ASP A 639 -1.82 6.52 -9.12
N SER A 640 -2.38 6.74 -7.93
CA SER A 640 -3.27 5.75 -7.32
C SER A 640 -4.40 6.36 -6.51
N ALA A 641 -5.45 5.58 -6.30
CA ALA A 641 -6.63 5.99 -5.57
C ALA A 641 -7.32 4.79 -4.91
N SER A 642 -8.06 5.05 -3.84
CA SER A 642 -9.14 4.15 -3.42
C SER A 642 -10.20 4.09 -4.50
N ASN A 643 -10.90 2.97 -4.57
CA ASN A 643 -12.09 2.83 -5.41
C ASN A 643 -13.16 3.88 -5.09
N GLU A 644 -13.39 4.24 -3.82
CA GLU A 644 -14.39 5.27 -3.50
C GLU A 644 -13.99 6.66 -4.00
N ALA A 645 -12.70 6.99 -4.02
CA ALA A 645 -12.23 8.23 -4.64
C ALA A 645 -12.54 8.27 -6.15
N VAL A 646 -12.56 7.12 -6.82
CA VAL A 646 -13.01 6.99 -8.21
C VAL A 646 -14.53 7.10 -8.32
N ILE A 647 -15.28 6.38 -7.48
CA ILE A 647 -16.75 6.39 -7.46
C ILE A 647 -17.30 7.80 -7.26
N GLN A 648 -16.72 8.56 -6.33
CA GLN A 648 -17.13 9.94 -6.01
C GLN A 648 -16.60 10.98 -7.02
N GLY A 649 -15.84 10.56 -8.04
CA GLY A 649 -15.33 11.42 -9.09
C GLY A 649 -14.15 12.31 -8.68
N ALA A 650 -13.52 12.06 -7.52
CA ALA A 650 -12.29 12.75 -7.12
C ALA A 650 -11.13 12.38 -8.06
N VAL A 651 -11.13 11.16 -8.60
CA VAL A 651 -10.21 10.71 -9.65
C VAL A 651 -11.00 10.16 -10.84
N SER A 652 -10.73 10.69 -12.04
CA SER A 652 -11.40 10.26 -13.27
C SER A 652 -10.56 9.24 -14.04
N LEU A 653 -11.15 8.06 -14.33
CA LEU A 653 -10.50 7.02 -15.15
C LEU A 653 -10.10 7.53 -16.55
N ALA A 654 -10.91 8.42 -17.14
CA ALA A 654 -10.68 8.98 -18.47
C ALA A 654 -9.41 9.84 -18.57
N SER A 655 -8.74 10.13 -17.45
CA SER A 655 -7.46 10.82 -17.45
C SER A 655 -6.27 9.89 -17.75
N TYR A 656 -6.45 8.57 -17.76
CA TYR A 656 -5.36 7.59 -17.82
C TYR A 656 -5.42 6.74 -19.10
N ASP A 657 -4.25 6.29 -19.57
CA ASP A 657 -4.14 5.34 -20.68
C ASP A 657 -4.55 3.92 -20.22
N ALA A 658 -4.18 3.55 -18.99
CA ALA A 658 -4.48 2.26 -18.39
C ALA A 658 -4.86 2.36 -16.90
N VAL A 659 -5.66 1.39 -16.45
CA VAL A 659 -6.06 1.20 -15.06
C VAL A 659 -5.67 -0.19 -14.60
N VAL A 660 -5.01 -0.30 -13.46
CA VAL A 660 -4.79 -1.55 -12.74
C VAL A 660 -5.72 -1.54 -11.54
N TRP A 661 -6.76 -2.36 -11.58
CA TRP A 661 -7.75 -2.49 -10.52
C TRP A 661 -7.50 -3.78 -9.73
N ILE A 662 -7.03 -3.61 -8.49
CA ILE A 662 -6.78 -4.74 -7.58
C ILE A 662 -7.97 -4.91 -6.63
N LEU A 663 -8.34 -6.17 -6.39
CA LEU A 663 -9.50 -6.54 -5.58
C LEU A 663 -9.13 -7.48 -4.44
N GLY A 664 -7.86 -7.90 -4.30
CA GLY A 664 -7.47 -8.87 -3.29
C GLY A 664 -8.39 -10.08 -3.30
N THR A 665 -9.00 -10.36 -2.15
CA THR A 665 -10.03 -11.39 -2.02
C THR A 665 -11.43 -10.82 -1.78
N GLU A 666 -11.77 -9.71 -2.42
CA GLU A 666 -13.17 -9.27 -2.53
C GLU A 666 -14.09 -10.42 -2.95
N SER A 667 -15.33 -10.38 -2.48
CA SER A 667 -16.34 -11.38 -2.80
C SER A 667 -17.73 -10.78 -2.54
N THR A 668 -18.79 -11.58 -2.56
CA THR A 668 -20.19 -11.15 -2.50
C THR A 668 -20.55 -10.28 -1.29
N ALA A 669 -19.90 -10.50 -0.14
CA ALA A 669 -20.17 -9.70 1.06
C ALA A 669 -19.62 -8.27 0.95
N GLY A 670 -18.37 -8.12 0.47
CA GLY A 670 -17.72 -6.82 0.23
C GLY A 670 -18.16 -6.14 -1.07
N ARG A 671 -18.82 -6.90 -1.96
CA ARG A 671 -19.22 -6.53 -3.33
C ARG A 671 -18.01 -6.30 -4.23
N THR A 672 -17.66 -7.32 -4.99
CA THR A 672 -16.71 -7.18 -6.09
C THR A 672 -17.35 -6.31 -7.15
N PHE A 673 -16.74 -5.16 -7.50
CA PHE A 673 -17.25 -4.25 -8.52
C PHE A 673 -18.72 -3.90 -8.32
N ASP A 674 -19.02 -2.90 -7.48
CA ASP A 674 -20.36 -2.37 -7.33
C ASP A 674 -20.90 -1.81 -8.67
N ALA A 675 -22.21 -1.55 -8.74
CA ALA A 675 -22.84 -1.09 -9.98
C ALA A 675 -22.24 0.23 -10.54
N SER A 676 -21.73 1.10 -9.66
CA SER A 676 -21.09 2.36 -10.04
C SER A 676 -19.72 2.12 -10.65
N GLU A 677 -18.92 1.25 -10.02
CA GLU A 677 -17.60 0.84 -10.50
C GLU A 677 -17.70 0.13 -11.85
N GLN A 678 -18.66 -0.80 -12.00
CA GLN A 678 -18.96 -1.47 -13.28
C GLN A 678 -19.22 -0.43 -14.37
N THR A 679 -20.13 0.52 -14.13
CA THR A 679 -20.48 1.58 -15.09
C THR A 679 -19.28 2.45 -15.48
N LEU A 680 -18.41 2.78 -14.53
CA LEU A 680 -17.22 3.60 -14.76
C LEU A 680 -16.19 2.85 -15.62
N VAL A 681 -15.91 1.58 -15.32
CA VAL A 681 -14.98 0.75 -16.09
C VAL A 681 -15.52 0.44 -17.48
N GLU A 682 -16.82 0.16 -17.63
CA GLU A 682 -17.46 -0.02 -18.94
C GLU A 682 -17.24 1.17 -19.86
N ARG A 683 -17.50 2.37 -19.35
CA ARG A 683 -17.30 3.62 -20.10
C ARG A 683 -15.84 3.81 -20.47
N PHE A 684 -14.93 3.57 -19.53
CA PHE A 684 -13.49 3.72 -19.75
C PHE A 684 -12.97 2.78 -20.84
N VAL A 685 -13.34 1.50 -20.78
CA VAL A 685 -12.95 0.51 -21.79
C VAL A 685 -13.59 0.82 -23.15
N ALA A 686 -14.85 1.25 -23.17
CA ALA A 686 -15.56 1.65 -24.39
C ALA A 686 -15.09 2.99 -24.99
N SER A 687 -14.23 3.73 -24.30
CA SER A 687 -13.54 4.91 -24.83
C SER A 687 -12.07 4.65 -25.19
N GLY A 688 -11.67 3.37 -25.27
CA GLY A 688 -10.30 2.97 -25.63
C GLY A 688 -9.37 2.68 -24.45
N GLY A 689 -9.78 2.95 -23.21
CA GLY A 689 -8.95 2.76 -22.01
C GLY A 689 -8.65 1.29 -21.71
N HIS A 690 -7.43 1.02 -21.24
CA HIS A 690 -6.97 -0.35 -20.98
C HIS A 690 -7.14 -0.73 -19.50
N VAL A 691 -7.61 -1.94 -19.20
CA VAL A 691 -7.79 -2.35 -17.79
C VAL A 691 -7.21 -3.72 -17.49
N LEU A 692 -6.41 -3.81 -16.43
CA LEU A 692 -6.08 -5.05 -15.72
C LEU A 692 -6.99 -5.13 -14.49
N VAL A 693 -7.74 -6.22 -14.37
CA VAL A 693 -8.49 -6.58 -13.15
C VAL A 693 -7.86 -7.82 -12.54
N SER A 694 -7.56 -7.80 -11.25
CA SER A 694 -7.05 -8.99 -10.54
C SER A 694 -7.65 -9.12 -9.16
N GLY A 695 -8.13 -10.33 -8.85
CA GLY A 695 -8.65 -10.71 -7.54
C GLY A 695 -9.09 -12.16 -7.54
N SER A 696 -9.30 -12.74 -6.37
CA SER A 696 -10.06 -13.99 -6.25
C SER A 696 -11.56 -13.70 -6.13
N GLU A 697 -12.39 -14.70 -6.41
CA GLU A 697 -13.87 -14.63 -6.34
C GLU A 697 -14.56 -13.52 -7.16
N VAL A 698 -13.83 -12.89 -8.08
CA VAL A 698 -14.36 -11.91 -9.03
C VAL A 698 -15.40 -12.55 -9.95
N GLY A 699 -15.11 -13.74 -10.48
CA GLY A 699 -16.01 -14.53 -11.31
C GLY A 699 -17.15 -15.15 -10.49
N TRP A 700 -16.86 -15.62 -9.28
CA TRP A 700 -17.88 -16.07 -8.33
C TRP A 700 -18.93 -14.99 -8.09
N ASP A 701 -18.52 -13.78 -7.68
CA ASP A 701 -19.47 -12.73 -7.35
C ASP A 701 -20.18 -12.17 -8.59
N LEU A 702 -19.42 -11.77 -9.61
CA LEU A 702 -20.01 -11.08 -10.76
C LEU A 702 -20.81 -12.02 -11.66
N ASP A 703 -20.29 -13.20 -11.99
CA ASP A 703 -20.95 -14.14 -12.91
C ASP A 703 -21.78 -15.21 -12.18
N SER A 704 -21.23 -15.95 -11.21
CA SER A 704 -21.96 -17.03 -10.53
C SER A 704 -23.16 -16.50 -9.75
N GLN A 705 -22.95 -15.50 -8.88
CA GLN A 705 -24.00 -14.84 -8.08
C GLN A 705 -24.81 -13.82 -8.88
N ASN A 706 -24.42 -13.54 -10.14
CA ASN A 706 -25.10 -12.65 -11.06
C ASN A 706 -25.18 -11.18 -10.57
N ASN A 707 -24.18 -10.71 -9.81
CA ASN A 707 -24.07 -9.31 -9.39
C ASN A 707 -23.45 -8.38 -10.44
N GLY A 708 -22.94 -8.93 -11.54
CA GLY A 708 -22.38 -8.16 -12.67
C GLY A 708 -22.08 -9.01 -13.89
N ARG A 709 -22.91 -10.02 -14.16
CA ARG A 709 -22.64 -11.06 -15.18
C ARG A 709 -22.42 -10.47 -16.56
N THR A 710 -23.23 -9.49 -16.95
CA THR A 710 -23.09 -8.81 -18.24
C THR A 710 -21.76 -8.06 -18.33
N PHE A 711 -21.39 -7.33 -17.27
CA PHE A 711 -20.10 -6.64 -17.16
C PHE A 711 -18.93 -7.63 -17.27
N PHE A 712 -18.94 -8.71 -16.49
CA PHE A 712 -17.88 -9.72 -16.49
C PHE A 712 -17.71 -10.37 -17.88
N ARG A 713 -18.80 -10.75 -18.53
CA ARG A 713 -18.76 -11.44 -19.82
C ARG A 713 -18.48 -10.51 -21.00
N SER A 714 -19.12 -9.35 -21.03
CA SER A 714 -19.11 -8.44 -22.18
C SER A 714 -18.03 -7.37 -22.10
N THR A 715 -17.63 -6.95 -20.91
CA THR A 715 -16.59 -5.93 -20.70
C THR A 715 -15.26 -6.58 -20.39
N LEU A 716 -15.21 -7.44 -19.35
CA LEU A 716 -13.98 -8.12 -18.94
C LEU A 716 -13.61 -9.33 -19.81
N GLY A 717 -14.58 -9.90 -20.53
CA GLY A 717 -14.32 -10.96 -21.51
C GLY A 717 -14.17 -12.37 -20.93
N ALA A 718 -14.63 -12.59 -19.69
CA ALA A 718 -14.53 -13.89 -19.02
C ALA A 718 -15.90 -14.43 -18.59
N THR A 719 -15.99 -15.74 -18.40
CA THR A 719 -17.08 -16.44 -17.72
C THR A 719 -16.53 -17.24 -16.55
N TYR A 720 -17.31 -17.41 -15.50
CA TYR A 720 -16.95 -18.23 -14.35
C TYR A 720 -17.09 -19.74 -14.65
N ALA A 721 -16.17 -20.56 -14.12
CA ALA A 721 -16.20 -22.01 -14.27
C ALA A 721 -16.15 -22.77 -12.92
N SER A 722 -15.32 -22.36 -11.97
CA SER A 722 -15.17 -23.00 -10.66
C SER A 722 -14.63 -22.01 -9.63
N ASP A 723 -15.00 -22.22 -8.37
CA ASP A 723 -14.75 -21.29 -7.24
C ASP A 723 -13.32 -21.41 -6.72
N ASP A 724 -12.76 -22.61 -6.83
CA ASP A 724 -11.41 -22.92 -6.39
C ASP A 724 -10.68 -23.75 -7.45
N ALA A 725 -9.49 -23.28 -7.83
CA ALA A 725 -8.56 -24.00 -8.67
C ALA A 725 -7.85 -25.16 -7.95
N GLY A 726 -7.88 -25.21 -6.61
CA GLY A 726 -7.21 -26.20 -5.78
C GLY A 726 -5.67 -26.17 -5.91
N THR A 727 -5.11 -25.05 -6.37
CA THR A 727 -3.67 -24.85 -6.56
C THR A 727 -3.31 -23.37 -6.47
N TYR A 728 -2.03 -23.10 -6.19
CA TYR A 728 -1.45 -21.76 -6.08
C TYR A 728 -0.39 -21.50 -7.15
N GLN A 729 -0.43 -22.25 -8.24
CA GLN A 729 0.57 -22.24 -9.30
C GLN A 729 -0.09 -22.03 -10.65
N VAL A 730 0.55 -21.22 -11.50
CA VAL A 730 0.08 -20.91 -12.85
C VAL A 730 1.20 -21.05 -13.87
N THR A 731 0.82 -21.31 -15.11
CA THR A 731 1.71 -21.33 -16.28
C THR A 731 1.15 -20.49 -17.41
N ALA A 732 2.03 -19.99 -18.26
CA ALA A 732 1.65 -19.24 -19.45
C ALA A 732 0.87 -20.10 -20.44
N ALA A 733 -0.26 -19.57 -20.94
CA ALA A 733 -0.99 -20.20 -22.03
C ALA A 733 -0.32 -19.91 -23.38
N ALA A 734 -0.28 -20.91 -24.27
CA ALA A 734 0.24 -20.74 -25.61
C ALA A 734 -0.62 -19.75 -26.40
N GLY A 735 0.02 -18.75 -27.04
CA GLY A 735 -0.68 -17.70 -27.81
C GLY A 735 -1.29 -16.57 -26.97
N GLY A 736 -1.23 -16.64 -25.64
CA GLY A 736 -1.59 -15.53 -24.76
C GLY A 736 -0.45 -14.51 -24.59
N ILE A 737 -0.74 -13.34 -24.03
CA ILE A 737 0.25 -12.24 -23.79
C ILE A 737 1.40 -12.66 -22.87
N PHE A 738 1.16 -13.64 -22.00
CA PHE A 738 2.16 -14.19 -21.09
C PHE A 738 2.95 -15.36 -21.69
N ALA A 739 2.75 -15.71 -22.96
CA ALA A 739 3.46 -16.80 -23.62
C ALA A 739 4.98 -16.67 -23.44
N GLY A 740 5.62 -17.77 -23.01
CA GLY A 740 7.06 -17.84 -22.75
C GLY A 740 7.50 -17.44 -21.34
N LEU A 741 6.59 -16.96 -20.47
CA LEU A 741 6.92 -16.81 -19.05
C LEU A 741 7.09 -18.18 -18.38
N SER A 742 8.02 -18.26 -17.42
CA SER A 742 8.13 -19.43 -16.55
C SER A 742 6.92 -19.53 -15.63
N GLY A 743 6.58 -20.75 -15.20
CA GLY A 743 5.53 -20.95 -14.21
C GLY A 743 5.88 -20.26 -12.88
N PHE A 744 4.88 -19.71 -12.20
CA PHE A 744 5.03 -18.99 -10.94
C PHE A 744 3.84 -19.24 -10.02
N GLY A 745 4.01 -18.89 -8.74
CA GLY A 745 2.96 -19.07 -7.74
C GLY A 745 2.48 -17.76 -7.12
N PHE A 746 1.33 -17.86 -6.47
CA PHE A 746 0.73 -16.81 -5.64
C PHE A 746 0.51 -17.33 -4.21
N SER A 747 0.13 -16.43 -3.31
CA SER A 747 0.12 -16.71 -1.87
C SER A 747 -0.91 -17.76 -1.48
N ASN A 748 -0.45 -18.75 -0.72
CA ASN A 748 -1.27 -19.70 0.02
C ASN A 748 -1.34 -19.37 1.53
N GLY A 749 -0.90 -18.17 1.92
CA GLY A 749 -0.81 -17.71 3.30
C GLY A 749 0.27 -18.37 4.16
N SER A 750 0.98 -19.38 3.66
CA SER A 750 2.01 -20.08 4.43
C SER A 750 3.21 -19.19 4.76
N SER A 751 3.50 -18.18 3.95
CA SER A 751 4.55 -17.21 4.23
C SER A 751 4.29 -16.40 5.51
N PHE A 752 3.03 -16.28 5.94
CA PHE A 752 2.67 -15.66 7.22
C PHE A 752 3.10 -16.53 8.42
N THR A 753 3.43 -17.80 8.21
CA THR A 753 4.06 -18.63 9.25
C THR A 753 5.57 -18.35 9.39
N GLY A 754 6.17 -17.67 8.41
CA GLY A 754 7.56 -17.21 8.40
C GLY A 754 7.70 -15.70 8.64
N LEU A 755 8.94 -15.20 8.59
CA LEU A 755 9.30 -13.84 9.02
C LEU A 755 9.00 -12.71 8.01
N ASP A 756 8.75 -13.01 6.72
CA ASP A 756 8.86 -12.00 5.64
C ASP A 756 7.84 -12.16 4.49
N GLY A 757 6.61 -12.59 4.78
CA GLY A 757 5.58 -12.63 3.73
C GLY A 757 4.20 -12.47 4.31
N GLN A 758 3.86 -11.23 4.65
CA GLN A 758 2.54 -10.86 5.16
C GLN A 758 1.49 -10.79 4.05
N THR A 759 1.36 -11.84 3.26
CA THR A 759 0.35 -11.93 2.20
C THR A 759 -0.73 -12.89 2.65
N PHE A 760 -1.98 -12.43 2.56
CA PHE A 760 -3.17 -13.23 2.84
C PHE A 760 -3.17 -14.53 2.02
N ASN A 761 -3.93 -15.53 2.48
CA ASN A 761 -4.20 -16.72 1.69
C ASN A 761 -5.25 -16.43 0.62
N VAL A 762 -4.94 -16.76 -0.64
CA VAL A 762 -5.92 -16.76 -1.73
C VAL A 762 -6.70 -18.07 -1.67
N ALA A 763 -7.68 -18.15 -0.78
CA ALA A 763 -8.36 -19.42 -0.48
C ALA A 763 -9.21 -19.98 -1.63
N SER A 764 -9.74 -19.12 -2.50
CA SER A 764 -10.66 -19.47 -3.59
C SER A 764 -10.28 -18.78 -4.91
N PRO A 765 -9.15 -19.14 -5.53
CA PRO A 765 -8.79 -18.59 -6.83
C PRO A 765 -9.77 -19.09 -7.91
N ASP A 766 -10.48 -18.17 -8.56
CA ASP A 766 -11.49 -18.49 -9.58
C ASP A 766 -10.86 -19.18 -10.79
N VAL A 767 -11.51 -20.23 -11.26
CA VAL A 767 -11.28 -20.81 -12.59
C VAL A 767 -12.22 -20.14 -13.59
N LEU A 768 -11.62 -19.60 -14.65
CA LEU A 768 -12.31 -18.83 -15.67
C LEU A 768 -12.46 -19.60 -16.98
N THR A 769 -13.24 -19.05 -17.90
CA THR A 769 -13.28 -19.42 -19.32
C THR A 769 -13.39 -18.16 -20.16
N ALA A 770 -12.84 -18.19 -21.38
CA ALA A 770 -12.86 -17.03 -22.28
C ALA A 770 -14.24 -16.84 -22.92
N SER A 771 -14.77 -15.61 -22.86
CA SER A 771 -15.90 -15.21 -23.71
C SER A 771 -15.46 -15.11 -25.18
N SER A 772 -16.44 -15.04 -26.09
CA SER A 772 -16.17 -14.82 -27.53
C SER A 772 -15.28 -13.60 -27.76
N GLY A 773 -14.25 -13.74 -28.61
CA GLY A 773 -13.25 -12.70 -28.88
C GLY A 773 -12.19 -12.52 -27.80
N SER A 774 -12.17 -13.36 -26.76
CA SER A 774 -11.17 -13.37 -25.69
C SER A 774 -10.34 -14.65 -25.76
N ALA A 775 -9.18 -14.66 -25.11
CA ALA A 775 -8.26 -15.79 -25.11
C ALA A 775 -7.71 -16.05 -23.70
N VAL A 776 -7.34 -17.29 -23.42
CA VAL A 776 -6.67 -17.66 -22.16
C VAL A 776 -5.22 -17.16 -22.21
N SER A 777 -4.77 -16.52 -21.14
CA SER A 777 -3.42 -15.95 -21.01
C SER A 777 -2.57 -16.68 -19.97
N LEU A 778 -3.19 -17.12 -18.87
CA LEU A 778 -2.59 -18.01 -17.86
C LEU A 778 -3.53 -19.19 -17.61
N ALA A 779 -2.95 -20.34 -17.29
CA ALA A 779 -3.67 -21.52 -16.83
C ALA A 779 -3.16 -21.95 -15.45
N TYR A 780 -4.04 -22.51 -14.62
CA TYR A 780 -3.62 -23.13 -13.37
C TYR A 780 -2.83 -24.41 -13.65
N SER A 781 -1.78 -24.63 -12.86
CA SER A 781 -0.95 -25.83 -12.90
C SER A 781 -1.16 -26.66 -11.65
N GLY A 782 -1.51 -27.94 -11.82
CA GLY A 782 -2.02 -28.77 -10.72
C GLY A 782 -3.47 -28.41 -10.37
N GLY A 783 -3.96 -28.91 -9.23
CA GLY A 783 -5.35 -28.70 -8.80
C GLY A 783 -6.36 -29.18 -9.84
N THR A 784 -7.44 -28.42 -10.05
CA THR A 784 -8.48 -28.66 -11.06
C THR A 784 -8.07 -28.18 -12.47
N GLY A 785 -6.95 -27.45 -12.60
CA GLY A 785 -6.51 -26.85 -13.86
C GLY A 785 -7.42 -25.71 -14.33
N GLY A 786 -7.48 -25.48 -15.65
CA GLY A 786 -8.34 -24.45 -16.24
C GLY A 786 -7.67 -23.07 -16.36
N ALA A 787 -8.41 -22.07 -16.84
CA ALA A 787 -7.87 -20.74 -17.10
C ALA A 787 -7.77 -19.93 -15.79
N ALA A 788 -6.59 -19.36 -15.55
CA ALA A 788 -6.31 -18.47 -14.42
C ALA A 788 -6.38 -16.99 -14.80
N ALA A 789 -6.13 -16.66 -16.07
CA ALA A 789 -6.30 -15.30 -16.59
C ALA A 789 -6.78 -15.32 -18.04
N ILE A 790 -7.59 -14.33 -18.39
CA ILE A 790 -8.16 -14.12 -19.72
C ILE A 790 -7.71 -12.74 -20.22
N GLN A 791 -7.32 -12.67 -21.49
CA GLN A 791 -7.13 -11.41 -22.21
C GLN A 791 -8.26 -11.19 -23.22
N ARG A 792 -8.52 -9.93 -23.50
CA ARG A 792 -9.35 -9.52 -24.63
C ARG A 792 -8.71 -8.36 -25.36
N THR A 793 -8.39 -8.58 -26.63
CA THR A 793 -7.84 -7.54 -27.50
C THR A 793 -8.88 -6.46 -27.76
N GLY A 794 -8.43 -5.21 -27.74
CA GLY A 794 -9.19 -4.04 -28.11
C GLY A 794 -9.56 -4.03 -29.60
N THR A 795 -10.50 -3.16 -29.94
CA THR A 795 -10.90 -2.86 -31.32
C THR A 795 -10.89 -1.34 -31.48
N ALA A 796 -11.13 -0.80 -32.69
CA ALA A 796 -11.28 0.64 -32.85
C ALA A 796 -12.32 1.20 -31.85
N GLY A 797 -11.89 2.09 -30.95
CA GLY A 797 -12.71 2.68 -29.88
C GLY A 797 -12.86 1.83 -28.60
N ARG A 798 -12.30 0.62 -28.51
CA ARG A 798 -12.36 -0.23 -27.29
C ARG A 798 -10.97 -0.65 -26.84
N GLY A 799 -10.65 -0.48 -25.56
CA GLY A 799 -9.36 -0.86 -25.01
C GLY A 799 -9.17 -2.37 -24.79
N ASN A 800 -7.91 -2.77 -24.70
CA ASN A 800 -7.44 -4.07 -24.23
C ASN A 800 -7.84 -4.33 -22.77
N VAL A 801 -8.15 -5.58 -22.44
CA VAL A 801 -8.52 -6.00 -21.09
C VAL A 801 -7.75 -7.26 -20.70
N VAL A 802 -7.31 -7.34 -19.45
CA VAL A 802 -6.80 -8.55 -18.80
C VAL A 802 -7.56 -8.75 -17.50
N VAL A 803 -8.07 -9.96 -17.26
CA VAL A 803 -8.70 -10.34 -15.99
C VAL A 803 -8.05 -11.60 -15.45
N ALA A 804 -7.63 -11.57 -14.18
CA ALA A 804 -7.06 -12.71 -13.47
C ALA A 804 -8.00 -13.16 -12.34
N GLY A 805 -8.21 -14.48 -12.22
CA GLY A 805 -8.98 -15.11 -11.14
C GLY A 805 -8.19 -15.28 -9.83
N PHE A 806 -7.06 -14.60 -9.72
CA PHE A 806 -6.28 -14.46 -8.49
C PHE A 806 -5.71 -13.04 -8.40
N PRO A 807 -5.35 -12.55 -7.20
CA PRO A 807 -4.86 -11.19 -7.01
C PRO A 807 -3.42 -11.05 -7.51
N PHE A 808 -3.12 -9.98 -8.23
CA PHE A 808 -1.77 -9.71 -8.74
C PHE A 808 -0.77 -9.47 -7.59
N GLU A 809 -1.20 -8.72 -6.58
CA GLU A 809 -0.48 -8.42 -5.35
C GLU A 809 -0.13 -9.68 -4.54
N ALA A 810 -0.85 -10.80 -4.76
CA ALA A 810 -0.59 -12.07 -4.09
C ALA A 810 0.51 -12.91 -4.77
N ILE A 811 1.01 -12.53 -5.94
CA ILE A 811 2.17 -13.19 -6.57
C ILE A 811 3.39 -13.02 -5.65
N THR A 812 3.96 -14.12 -5.19
CA THR A 812 4.93 -14.10 -4.08
C THR A 812 6.34 -13.68 -4.50
N GLN A 813 6.70 -13.86 -5.77
CA GLN A 813 8.02 -13.52 -6.29
C GLN A 813 8.01 -12.15 -6.99
N PRO A 814 8.82 -11.16 -6.56
CA PRO A 814 8.90 -9.85 -7.20
C PRO A 814 9.24 -9.90 -8.70
N ALA A 815 10.14 -10.82 -9.10
CA ALA A 815 10.50 -11.00 -10.51
C ALA A 815 9.30 -11.46 -11.37
N SER A 816 8.46 -12.34 -10.82
CA SER A 816 7.25 -12.81 -11.50
C SER A 816 6.19 -11.70 -11.60
N ARG A 817 6.01 -10.88 -10.55
CA ARG A 817 5.17 -9.67 -10.62
C ARG A 817 5.63 -8.72 -11.73
N THR A 818 6.93 -8.47 -11.78
CA THR A 818 7.56 -7.61 -12.80
C THR A 818 7.30 -8.13 -14.21
N ALA A 819 7.55 -9.42 -14.45
CA ALA A 819 7.36 -10.02 -15.77
C ALA A 819 5.88 -10.03 -16.22
N VAL A 820 4.94 -10.29 -15.30
CA VAL A 820 3.50 -10.19 -15.60
C VAL A 820 3.09 -8.75 -15.91
N MET A 821 3.58 -7.78 -15.13
CA MET A 821 3.27 -6.37 -15.38
C MET A 821 3.88 -5.87 -16.70
N GLU A 822 5.11 -6.28 -17.03
CA GLU A 822 5.79 -5.94 -18.28
C GLU A 822 4.97 -6.38 -19.51
N ARG A 823 4.48 -7.63 -19.51
CA ARG A 823 3.65 -8.16 -20.60
C ARG A 823 2.30 -7.48 -20.68
N THR A 824 1.69 -7.17 -19.53
CA THR A 824 0.41 -6.44 -19.47
C THR A 824 0.54 -5.03 -20.02
N LEU A 825 1.53 -4.26 -19.57
CA LEU A 825 1.75 -2.89 -20.04
C LEU A 825 2.17 -2.85 -21.52
N GLY A 826 2.93 -3.85 -21.99
CA GLY A 826 3.22 -4.01 -23.41
C GLY A 826 1.98 -4.29 -24.25
N PHE A 827 1.09 -5.16 -23.78
CA PHE A 827 -0.22 -5.38 -24.41
C PHE A 827 -1.09 -4.11 -24.43
N PHE A 828 -0.99 -3.28 -23.40
CA PHE A 828 -1.65 -1.98 -23.31
C PHE A 828 -0.93 -0.87 -24.07
N SER A 829 0.21 -1.15 -24.72
CA SER A 829 1.05 -0.15 -25.40
C SER A 829 1.43 1.04 -24.50
N VAL A 830 1.51 0.83 -23.18
CA VAL A 830 1.95 1.85 -22.22
C VAL A 830 3.46 1.91 -22.25
N VAL A 831 3.99 3.05 -22.68
CA VAL A 831 5.44 3.29 -22.86
C VAL A 831 5.90 4.46 -22.00
N PRO A 832 7.15 4.49 -21.51
CA PRO A 832 7.68 5.63 -20.78
C PRO A 832 7.69 6.91 -21.63
N ASP A 833 7.37 8.03 -21.00
CA ASP A 833 7.42 9.36 -21.62
C ASP A 833 8.83 9.97 -21.49
N VAL A 834 9.31 10.58 -22.58
CA VAL A 834 10.52 11.40 -22.58
C VAL A 834 10.15 12.85 -22.89
N PRO A 835 10.05 13.71 -21.86
CA PRO A 835 9.65 15.09 -22.05
C PRO A 835 10.81 15.95 -22.57
N ILE A 836 10.50 16.82 -23.54
CA ILE A 836 11.35 17.93 -23.97
C ILE A 836 10.54 19.22 -23.80
N THR A 837 10.96 20.05 -22.85
CA THR A 837 10.32 21.35 -22.60
C THR A 837 11.11 22.45 -23.29
N VAL A 838 10.44 23.21 -24.16
CA VAL A 838 11.01 24.40 -24.80
C VAL A 838 10.16 25.61 -24.43
N ALA A 839 10.76 26.57 -23.73
CA ALA A 839 10.07 27.76 -23.26
C ALA A 839 9.52 28.63 -24.42
N THR A 840 8.44 29.36 -24.16
CA THR A 840 7.81 30.26 -25.14
C THR A 840 8.82 31.24 -25.73
N GLY A 841 8.83 31.37 -27.06
CA GLY A 841 9.78 32.22 -27.79
C GLY A 841 11.17 31.61 -28.01
N ALA A 842 11.49 30.48 -27.39
CA ALA A 842 12.74 29.76 -27.63
C ALA A 842 12.61 28.75 -28.77
N THR A 843 13.74 28.46 -29.43
CA THR A 843 13.90 27.34 -30.36
C THR A 843 15.02 26.43 -29.87
N SER A 844 14.78 25.13 -29.84
CA SER A 844 15.77 24.11 -29.50
C SER A 844 15.87 23.08 -30.62
N THR A 845 17.08 22.63 -30.93
CA THR A 845 17.31 21.52 -31.86
C THR A 845 17.72 20.29 -31.08
N ASP A 846 16.96 19.22 -31.25
CA ASP A 846 17.20 17.93 -30.63
C ASP A 846 17.96 17.02 -31.57
N ALA A 847 19.28 17.00 -31.39
CA ALA A 847 20.21 16.21 -32.19
C ALA A 847 20.41 14.78 -31.66
N VAL A 848 19.57 14.33 -30.71
CA VAL A 848 19.67 13.00 -30.10
C VAL A 848 18.89 11.97 -30.91
N THR A 849 19.54 10.88 -31.31
CA THR A 849 18.86 9.71 -31.88
C THR A 849 18.31 8.85 -30.75
N ARG A 850 17.02 8.53 -30.82
CA ARG A 850 16.27 7.71 -29.84
C ARG A 850 15.72 6.45 -30.49
N SER A 851 15.69 5.38 -29.70
CA SER A 851 15.24 4.04 -30.10
C SER A 851 14.59 3.33 -28.91
N GLY A 852 13.70 2.38 -29.17
CA GLY A 852 13.04 1.57 -28.15
C GLY A 852 11.58 1.95 -27.90
N GLU A 853 10.95 1.30 -26.92
CA GLU A 853 9.56 1.56 -26.54
C GLU A 853 9.49 2.80 -25.65
N MET A 854 9.30 3.97 -26.26
CA MET A 854 9.19 5.27 -25.57
C MET A 854 8.36 6.25 -26.38
N ARG A 855 7.66 7.16 -25.71
CA ARG A 855 6.91 8.26 -26.34
C ARG A 855 7.64 9.58 -26.12
N LEU A 856 7.87 10.32 -27.20
CA LEU A 856 8.45 11.66 -27.11
C LEU A 856 7.34 12.66 -26.74
N VAL A 857 7.53 13.47 -25.70
CA VAL A 857 6.52 14.45 -25.26
C VAL A 857 7.08 15.87 -25.38
N LYS A 858 6.49 16.69 -26.25
CA LYS A 858 6.85 18.11 -26.42
C LYS A 858 6.01 19.02 -25.53
N ARG A 859 6.68 19.84 -24.70
CA ARG A 859 6.09 20.83 -23.79
C ARG A 859 6.58 22.27 -24.02
N GLY A 860 5.82 23.21 -23.47
CA GLY A 860 6.08 24.65 -23.50
C GLY A 860 5.84 25.28 -24.87
N GLY A 861 5.49 26.57 -24.90
CA GLY A 861 5.10 27.27 -26.13
C GLY A 861 6.20 27.52 -27.17
N GLY A 862 7.44 27.04 -26.94
CA GLY A 862 8.56 27.18 -27.89
C GLY A 862 8.58 26.14 -29.00
N ARG A 863 9.58 26.26 -29.90
CA ARG A 863 9.78 25.41 -31.08
C ARG A 863 10.87 24.35 -30.84
N LEU A 864 10.55 23.09 -31.09
CA LEU A 864 11.49 21.97 -31.09
C LEU A 864 11.78 21.52 -32.52
N ILE A 865 13.03 21.48 -32.93
CA ILE A 865 13.46 20.96 -34.23
C ILE A 865 14.03 19.55 -34.02
N ILE A 866 13.52 18.56 -34.76
CA ILE A 866 14.07 17.20 -34.77
C ILE A 866 14.64 16.96 -36.18
N ASP A 867 15.96 16.85 -36.26
CA ASP A 867 16.72 16.84 -37.52
C ASP A 867 17.45 15.53 -37.81
N ARG A 868 17.18 14.49 -37.00
CA ARG A 868 17.73 13.14 -37.19
C ARG A 868 16.65 12.07 -37.21
N ALA A 869 16.92 11.01 -37.95
CA ALA A 869 16.13 9.80 -37.93
C ALA A 869 16.10 9.16 -36.53
N ASN A 870 14.92 8.69 -36.14
CA ASN A 870 14.65 8.00 -34.88
C ASN A 870 13.94 6.66 -35.13
N THR A 871 14.00 5.76 -34.16
CA THR A 871 13.37 4.42 -34.22
C THR A 871 12.55 4.09 -32.97
N PHE A 872 12.20 5.08 -32.16
CA PHE A 872 11.29 4.87 -31.03
C PHE A 872 9.87 4.56 -31.51
N THR A 873 9.20 3.62 -30.87
CA THR A 873 7.91 3.08 -31.36
C THR A 873 6.69 3.66 -30.64
N GLY A 874 6.87 4.35 -29.51
CA GLY A 874 5.78 4.92 -28.71
C GLY A 874 5.16 6.20 -29.28
N GLY A 875 5.69 6.71 -30.39
CA GLY A 875 5.18 7.89 -31.06
C GLY A 875 5.54 9.21 -30.39
N THR A 876 4.87 10.28 -30.81
CA THR A 876 5.11 11.65 -30.33
C THR A 876 3.82 12.31 -29.88
N LEU A 877 3.82 12.87 -28.67
CA LEU A 877 2.77 13.74 -28.14
C LEU A 877 3.24 15.20 -28.16
N ILE A 878 2.42 16.08 -28.73
CA ILE A 878 2.63 17.53 -28.70
C ILE A 878 1.54 18.16 -27.82
N GLU A 879 1.90 18.50 -26.58
CA GLU A 879 0.98 19.16 -25.65
C GLU A 879 0.81 20.65 -25.99
N GLU A 880 1.92 21.33 -26.31
CA GLU A 880 1.95 22.75 -26.67
C GLU A 880 3.18 23.11 -27.53
N GLY A 881 3.07 24.22 -28.26
CA GLY A 881 4.14 24.79 -29.06
C GLY A 881 4.29 24.06 -30.39
N GLU A 882 5.49 24.06 -30.95
CA GLU A 882 5.72 23.52 -32.30
C GLU A 882 6.82 22.46 -32.31
N VAL A 883 6.58 21.38 -33.04
CA VAL A 883 7.60 20.42 -33.47
C VAL A 883 7.84 20.61 -34.97
N VAL A 884 9.08 20.84 -35.36
CA VAL A 884 9.54 20.95 -36.74
C VAL A 884 10.37 19.73 -37.09
N VAL A 885 9.94 19.00 -38.11
CA VAL A 885 10.58 17.78 -38.59
C VAL A 885 11.44 18.10 -39.80
N ARG A 886 12.75 17.80 -39.74
CA ARG A 886 13.71 18.00 -40.84
C ARG A 886 14.30 16.72 -41.43
N ASP A 887 14.03 15.58 -40.81
CA ASP A 887 14.36 14.25 -41.34
C ASP A 887 13.05 13.45 -41.51
N PRO A 888 12.85 12.74 -42.63
CA PRO A 888 11.61 11.98 -42.86
C PRO A 888 11.30 10.92 -41.80
N ARG A 889 12.30 10.48 -41.03
CA ARG A 889 12.18 9.49 -39.95
C ARG A 889 12.30 10.12 -38.56
N ALA A 890 12.15 11.44 -38.44
CA ALA A 890 12.35 12.15 -37.16
C ALA A 890 11.39 11.70 -36.05
N LEU A 891 10.17 11.30 -36.39
CA LEU A 891 9.14 10.93 -35.40
C LEU A 891 9.12 9.43 -35.05
N GLY A 892 10.03 8.64 -35.64
CA GLY A 892 9.94 7.17 -35.58
C GLY A 892 8.70 6.62 -36.29
N PRO A 893 8.47 5.30 -36.25
CA PRO A 893 7.30 4.66 -36.87
C PRO A 893 6.01 4.75 -36.02
N GLY A 894 6.08 5.35 -34.83
CA GLY A 894 4.92 5.45 -33.93
C GLY A 894 3.86 6.44 -34.41
N GLY A 895 2.79 6.58 -33.63
CA GLY A 895 1.72 7.56 -33.89
C GLY A 895 2.10 8.99 -33.51
N ILE A 896 1.26 9.94 -33.89
CA ILE A 896 1.33 11.32 -33.40
C ILE A 896 0.00 11.76 -32.77
N ASP A 897 0.08 12.32 -31.56
CA ASP A 897 -1.03 12.97 -30.85
C ASP A 897 -0.71 14.47 -30.69
N ILE A 898 -1.58 15.33 -31.24
CA ILE A 898 -1.43 16.79 -31.19
C ILE A 898 -2.62 17.38 -30.44
N ARG A 899 -2.36 18.01 -29.30
CA ARG A 899 -3.36 18.69 -28.47
C ARG A 899 -3.69 20.09 -29.02
N SER A 900 -4.69 20.76 -28.45
CA SER A 900 -5.24 22.01 -29.02
C SER A 900 -4.25 23.18 -29.12
N GLY A 901 -3.14 23.14 -28.36
CA GLY A 901 -2.06 24.13 -28.41
C GLY A 901 -0.81 23.66 -29.16
N GLY A 902 -0.85 22.47 -29.75
CA GLY A 902 0.28 21.83 -30.42
C GLY A 902 0.26 22.04 -31.95
N ARG A 903 1.45 22.15 -32.53
CA ARG A 903 1.67 22.21 -33.97
C ARG A 903 2.76 21.24 -34.41
N LEU A 904 2.51 20.47 -35.46
CA LEU A 904 3.54 19.79 -36.24
C LEU A 904 3.82 20.60 -37.51
N THR A 905 5.08 20.75 -37.90
CA THR A 905 5.49 21.32 -39.19
C THR A 905 6.53 20.45 -39.87
N ILE A 906 6.26 20.08 -41.12
CA ILE A 906 7.15 19.24 -41.94
C ILE A 906 8.04 20.17 -42.77
N ASP A 907 9.31 20.24 -42.39
CA ASP A 907 10.40 20.99 -43.05
C ASP A 907 11.43 20.01 -43.63
N ALA A 908 10.93 18.95 -44.30
CA ALA A 908 11.72 17.86 -44.86
C ALA A 908 11.66 17.83 -46.41
N GLY A 909 11.50 19.00 -47.05
CA GLY A 909 11.35 19.11 -48.50
C GLY A 909 10.07 18.43 -49.01
N PHE A 910 10.19 17.59 -50.04
CA PHE A 910 9.08 16.82 -50.62
C PHE A 910 8.92 15.42 -50.00
N SER A 911 9.65 15.13 -48.91
CA SER A 911 9.54 13.82 -48.26
C SER A 911 8.19 13.63 -47.58
N ARG A 912 7.78 12.35 -47.49
CA ARG A 912 6.59 11.91 -46.75
C ARG A 912 7.03 11.38 -45.39
N ILE A 913 6.26 11.71 -44.35
CA ILE A 913 6.48 11.22 -42.98
C ILE A 913 5.53 10.05 -42.75
N GLU A 914 6.11 8.90 -42.44
CA GLU A 914 5.36 7.68 -42.09
C GLU A 914 4.90 7.76 -40.63
N LEU A 915 3.61 7.51 -40.37
CA LEU A 915 2.99 7.54 -39.06
C LEU A 915 2.21 6.25 -38.80
N GLY A 916 2.37 5.67 -37.62
CA GLY A 916 1.55 4.53 -37.19
C GLY A 916 0.08 4.91 -36.95
N SER A 917 -0.19 6.12 -36.47
CA SER A 917 -1.54 6.66 -36.25
C SER A 917 -1.53 8.19 -36.16
N LEU A 918 -2.70 8.82 -36.30
CA LEU A 918 -2.85 10.27 -36.24
C LEU A 918 -4.06 10.70 -35.39
N MET A 919 -3.78 11.31 -34.23
CA MET A 919 -4.75 12.00 -33.40
C MET A 919 -4.47 13.52 -33.41
N LEU A 920 -5.49 14.30 -33.81
CA LEU A 920 -5.41 15.76 -33.88
C LEU A 920 -6.62 16.35 -33.18
N ALA A 921 -6.39 16.98 -32.02
CA ALA A 921 -7.44 17.65 -31.26
C ALA A 921 -7.93 18.93 -31.96
N SER A 922 -9.17 19.34 -31.67
CA SER A 922 -9.68 20.64 -32.08
C SER A 922 -8.75 21.76 -31.57
N GLY A 923 -8.29 22.64 -32.46
CA GLY A 923 -7.29 23.67 -32.17
C GLY A 923 -5.85 23.30 -32.55
N GLY A 924 -5.51 22.01 -32.64
CA GLY A 924 -4.19 21.57 -33.09
C GLY A 924 -3.98 21.78 -34.59
N ARG A 925 -2.72 21.84 -35.03
CA ARG A 925 -2.37 22.08 -36.44
C ARG A 925 -1.27 21.15 -36.96
N ILE A 926 -1.43 20.70 -38.20
CA ILE A 926 -0.35 20.09 -38.99
C ILE A 926 -0.08 20.98 -40.21
N ASP A 927 1.18 21.39 -40.37
CA ASP A 927 1.70 21.96 -41.61
C ASP A 927 2.45 20.88 -42.38
N VAL A 928 1.90 20.41 -43.51
CA VAL A 928 2.60 19.43 -44.35
C VAL A 928 3.74 20.06 -45.16
N GLY A 929 3.87 21.39 -45.15
CA GLY A 929 4.88 22.09 -45.93
C GLY A 929 4.80 21.71 -47.41
N ARG A 930 5.94 21.34 -48.01
CA ARG A 930 6.01 20.80 -49.38
C ARG A 930 5.97 19.28 -49.43
N GLY A 931 5.87 18.61 -48.28
CA GLY A 931 5.92 17.15 -48.16
C GLY A 931 4.53 16.53 -48.00
N GLY A 932 4.47 15.48 -47.20
CA GLY A 932 3.22 14.79 -46.89
C GLY A 932 3.31 13.87 -45.67
N LEU A 933 2.19 13.23 -45.38
CA LEU A 933 2.02 12.21 -44.35
C LEU A 933 1.52 10.92 -44.99
N VAL A 934 2.04 9.79 -44.54
CA VAL A 934 1.46 8.48 -44.78
C VAL A 934 1.03 7.93 -43.42
N ILE A 935 -0.26 7.68 -43.26
CA ILE A 935 -0.85 7.15 -42.02
C ILE A 935 -1.17 5.69 -42.28
N ALA A 936 -0.58 4.79 -41.49
CA ALA A 936 -0.78 3.35 -41.63
C ALA A 936 -2.26 2.95 -41.56
N ALA A 937 -2.60 1.82 -42.19
CA ALA A 937 -3.97 1.29 -42.19
C ALA A 937 -4.52 1.12 -40.78
N GLY A 938 -5.71 1.69 -40.52
CA GLY A 938 -6.34 1.71 -39.19
C GLY A 938 -5.78 2.77 -38.23
N GLY A 939 -4.76 3.54 -38.63
CA GLY A 939 -4.15 4.61 -37.82
C GLY A 939 -4.97 5.91 -37.76
N ALA A 940 -5.92 6.09 -38.68
CA ALA A 940 -6.98 7.09 -38.66
C ALA A 940 -8.08 6.65 -39.64
N THR A 941 -9.29 7.19 -39.52
CA THR A 941 -10.32 7.00 -40.56
C THR A 941 -10.23 8.07 -41.64
N ALA A 942 -10.59 7.71 -42.88
CA ALA A 942 -10.59 8.65 -44.00
C ALA A 942 -11.51 9.87 -43.74
N ALA A 943 -12.67 9.63 -43.11
CA ALA A 943 -13.61 10.69 -42.74
C ALA A 943 -13.00 11.69 -41.73
N GLU A 944 -12.26 11.22 -40.74
CA GLU A 944 -11.59 12.11 -39.76
C GLU A 944 -10.51 12.96 -40.42
N VAL A 945 -9.67 12.36 -41.29
CA VAL A 945 -8.60 13.08 -41.97
C VAL A 945 -9.18 14.10 -42.96
N ARG A 946 -10.22 13.74 -43.72
CA ARG A 946 -10.94 14.66 -44.61
C ARG A 946 -11.50 15.84 -43.85
N GLN A 947 -12.15 15.61 -42.70
CA GLN A 947 -12.67 16.71 -41.87
C GLN A 947 -11.56 17.64 -41.37
N ARG A 948 -10.39 17.10 -41.04
CA ARG A 948 -9.23 17.91 -40.61
C ARG A 948 -8.64 18.74 -41.75
N LEU A 949 -8.70 18.26 -43.00
CA LEU A 949 -8.33 19.03 -44.19
C LEU A 949 -9.32 20.15 -44.48
N ILE A 950 -10.63 19.89 -44.38
CA ILE A 950 -11.67 20.92 -44.52
C ILE A 950 -11.47 22.04 -43.50
N VAL A 951 -11.19 21.69 -42.23
CA VAL A 951 -10.87 22.68 -41.19
C VAL A 951 -9.57 23.43 -41.49
N GLY A 952 -8.60 22.78 -42.14
CA GLY A 952 -7.33 23.38 -42.57
C GLY A 952 -7.42 24.30 -43.78
N ARG A 953 -8.49 24.22 -44.58
CA ARG A 953 -8.74 25.06 -45.76
C ARG A 953 -9.69 26.21 -45.41
N VAL A 954 -9.12 27.38 -45.10
CA VAL A 954 -9.93 28.56 -44.69
C VAL A 954 -10.22 29.43 -45.92
N GLN A 955 -11.49 29.51 -46.33
CA GLN A 955 -11.92 30.30 -47.50
C GLN A 955 -11.16 29.95 -48.79
N GLY A 956 -10.79 28.68 -48.96
CA GLY A 956 -10.01 28.20 -50.10
C GLY A 956 -8.48 28.32 -49.95
N ASP A 957 -7.98 28.91 -48.86
CA ASP A 957 -6.55 29.09 -48.60
C ASP A 957 -6.01 28.03 -47.61
N TRP A 958 -4.97 27.31 -48.02
CA TRP A 958 -4.27 26.31 -47.21
C TRP A 958 -3.18 26.89 -46.30
N ALA A 959 -2.80 28.15 -46.46
CA ALA A 959 -1.80 28.82 -45.62
C ALA A 959 -2.43 29.61 -44.46
N ALA A 960 -3.70 30.04 -44.59
CA ALA A 960 -4.38 30.91 -43.64
C ALA A 960 -4.82 30.22 -42.34
N SER A 961 -4.99 28.89 -42.34
CA SER A 961 -5.52 28.20 -41.16
C SER A 961 -4.52 28.13 -40.01
N THR A 962 -5.04 28.29 -38.79
CA THR A 962 -4.33 28.06 -37.53
C THR A 962 -4.62 26.69 -36.90
N THR A 963 -5.51 25.88 -37.50
CA THR A 963 -5.92 24.56 -37.01
C THR A 963 -6.09 23.56 -38.17
N GLY A 964 -6.28 22.28 -37.88
CA GLY A 964 -6.48 21.24 -38.92
C GLY A 964 -5.19 20.87 -39.66
N ILE A 965 -5.34 20.22 -40.81
CA ILE A 965 -4.21 19.83 -41.69
C ILE A 965 -4.15 20.82 -42.86
N ALA A 966 -3.03 21.51 -42.99
CA ALA A 966 -2.87 22.62 -43.92
C ALA A 966 -1.43 22.68 -44.48
N SER A 967 -1.14 23.61 -45.38
CA SER A 967 0.21 23.82 -45.90
C SER A 967 0.50 25.32 -46.09
N THR A 968 1.50 25.82 -45.37
CA THR A 968 2.01 27.19 -45.60
C THR A 968 2.71 27.34 -46.96
N ALA A 969 3.07 26.24 -47.63
CA ALA A 969 3.63 26.25 -48.98
C ALA A 969 2.55 26.26 -50.09
N ALA A 970 1.28 26.10 -49.73
CA ALA A 970 0.11 26.07 -50.64
C ALA A 970 -0.75 27.34 -50.52
N GLY A 971 -0.14 28.49 -50.23
CA GLY A 971 -0.86 29.76 -50.09
C GLY A 971 -1.48 30.30 -51.39
N PRO A 972 -2.18 31.45 -51.33
CA PRO A 972 -2.90 32.00 -52.47
C PRO A 972 -1.97 32.26 -53.67
N GLY A 973 -2.41 31.85 -54.86
CA GLY A 973 -1.64 32.02 -56.10
C GLY A 973 -0.49 31.02 -56.30
N SER A 974 -0.29 30.07 -55.38
CA SER A 974 0.70 28.99 -55.56
C SER A 974 0.30 27.96 -56.62
N GLY A 975 -1.00 27.85 -56.93
CA GLY A 975 -1.55 26.78 -57.76
C GLY A 975 -1.35 25.40 -57.12
N ARG A 976 -1.41 25.34 -55.78
CA ARG A 976 -1.16 24.15 -54.97
C ARG A 976 -2.22 24.00 -53.90
N ALA A 977 -2.42 22.77 -53.46
CA ALA A 977 -3.39 22.34 -52.48
C ALA A 977 -2.80 21.24 -51.59
N VAL A 978 -3.62 20.72 -50.67
CA VAL A 978 -3.29 19.52 -49.90
C VAL A 978 -4.32 18.46 -50.25
N GLY A 979 -3.86 17.42 -50.94
CA GLY A 979 -4.71 16.31 -51.37
C GLY A 979 -4.65 15.12 -50.42
N MET A 980 -5.64 14.23 -50.51
CA MET A 980 -5.73 13.02 -49.70
C MET A 980 -6.26 11.84 -50.50
N ILE A 981 -5.61 10.67 -50.39
CA ILE A 981 -6.16 9.41 -50.92
C ILE A 981 -6.08 8.31 -49.87
N THR A 982 -6.99 7.34 -49.96
CA THR A 982 -6.82 6.03 -49.32
C THR A 982 -6.16 5.09 -50.34
N GLN A 983 -5.08 4.43 -49.93
CA GLN A 983 -4.33 3.47 -50.76
C GLN A 983 -4.96 2.08 -50.68
N ASP A 984 -4.55 1.18 -51.58
CA ASP A 984 -5.09 -0.18 -51.67
C ASP A 984 -4.83 -1.03 -50.41
N ASP A 985 -3.76 -0.71 -49.67
CA ASP A 985 -3.44 -1.36 -48.39
C ASP A 985 -4.22 -0.79 -47.19
N GLY A 986 -5.08 0.21 -47.44
CA GLY A 986 -5.88 0.91 -46.43
C GLY A 986 -5.15 2.04 -45.71
N SER A 987 -3.89 2.35 -46.07
CA SER A 987 -3.19 3.52 -45.57
C SER A 987 -3.74 4.81 -46.18
N ILE A 988 -3.57 5.94 -45.49
CA ILE A 988 -4.01 7.26 -45.93
C ILE A 988 -2.80 8.11 -46.26
N LEU A 989 -2.72 8.57 -47.52
CA LEU A 989 -1.72 9.53 -47.96
C LEU A 989 -2.33 10.92 -47.97
N VAL A 990 -1.69 11.87 -47.29
CA VAL A 990 -1.98 13.30 -47.35
C VAL A 990 -0.75 14.00 -47.88
N SER A 991 -0.85 14.80 -48.95
CA SER A 991 0.34 15.38 -49.58
C SER A 991 0.09 16.79 -50.07
N TYR A 992 1.14 17.61 -50.03
CA TYR A 992 1.25 18.79 -50.87
C TYR A 992 1.11 18.36 -52.34
N ALA A 993 0.16 18.96 -53.04
CA ALA A 993 -0.23 18.55 -54.38
C ALA A 993 -0.69 19.75 -55.23
N ALA A 994 -0.92 19.52 -56.51
CA ALA A 994 -1.68 20.44 -57.36
C ALA A 994 -3.16 20.01 -57.37
N PRO A 995 -4.11 20.98 -57.40
CA PRO A 995 -5.47 20.67 -57.84
C PRO A 995 -5.42 19.92 -59.18
N GLY A 996 -6.02 18.73 -59.23
CA GLY A 996 -6.00 17.87 -60.42
C GLY A 996 -4.96 16.75 -60.43
N ASP A 997 -4.09 16.63 -59.42
CA ASP A 997 -3.28 15.41 -59.19
C ASP A 997 -4.08 14.48 -58.27
N LEU A 998 -4.94 13.64 -58.85
CA LEU A 998 -5.95 12.88 -58.11
C LEU A 998 -5.38 11.60 -57.49
N ASN A 999 -4.24 11.12 -58.00
CA ASN A 999 -3.55 9.94 -57.50
C ASN A 999 -2.31 10.26 -56.64
N LEU A 1000 -1.98 11.55 -56.47
CA LEU A 1000 -0.87 12.09 -55.67
C LEU A 1000 0.51 11.56 -56.11
N ASP A 1001 0.73 11.40 -57.41
CA ASP A 1001 2.00 10.96 -57.99
C ASP A 1001 2.97 12.11 -58.33
N GLY A 1002 2.53 13.36 -58.16
CA GLY A 1002 3.31 14.56 -58.44
C GLY A 1002 3.24 15.01 -59.90
N MET A 1003 2.31 14.47 -60.67
CA MET A 1003 1.95 14.88 -62.03
C MET A 1003 0.47 15.24 -62.10
N VAL A 1004 0.13 16.08 -63.07
CA VAL A 1004 -1.27 16.34 -63.45
C VAL A 1004 -1.33 15.93 -64.91
N ASP A 1005 -1.94 14.80 -65.23
CA ASP A 1005 -1.92 14.23 -66.58
C ASP A 1005 -3.27 13.61 -66.99
N ILE A 1006 -3.27 12.90 -68.11
CA ILE A 1006 -4.49 12.30 -68.66
C ILE A 1006 -5.07 11.20 -67.76
N ILE A 1007 -4.26 10.58 -66.89
CA ILE A 1007 -4.68 9.55 -65.94
C ILE A 1007 -5.58 10.19 -64.88
N ASP A 1008 -5.20 11.35 -64.35
CA ASP A 1008 -6.03 12.08 -63.38
C ASP A 1008 -7.40 12.46 -63.96
N LEU A 1009 -7.41 12.97 -65.20
CA LEU A 1009 -8.66 13.30 -65.87
C LEU A 1009 -9.52 12.05 -66.16
N ALA A 1010 -8.87 10.92 -66.46
CA ALA A 1010 -9.54 9.65 -66.66
C ALA A 1010 -10.12 9.09 -65.36
N ASP A 1011 -9.42 9.24 -64.23
CA ASP A 1011 -9.90 8.84 -62.90
C ASP A 1011 -11.12 9.69 -62.50
N MET A 1012 -11.06 11.00 -62.70
CA MET A 1012 -12.17 11.93 -62.45
C MET A 1012 -13.43 11.59 -63.27
N LEU A 1013 -13.27 11.37 -64.57
CA LEU A 1013 -14.40 11.02 -65.45
C LEU A 1013 -14.87 9.57 -65.22
N GLY A 1014 -13.94 8.69 -64.88
CA GLY A 1014 -14.16 7.27 -64.61
C GLY A 1014 -14.95 7.03 -63.32
N SER A 1015 -14.88 7.95 -62.35
CA SER A 1015 -15.72 7.91 -61.14
C SER A 1015 -17.22 7.98 -61.47
N GLY A 1016 -17.58 8.63 -62.57
CA GLY A 1016 -18.98 8.88 -62.96
C GLY A 1016 -19.71 9.87 -62.06
N LEU A 1017 -19.00 10.60 -61.19
CA LEU A 1017 -19.58 11.52 -60.21
C LEU A 1017 -19.64 12.98 -60.68
N PHE A 1018 -18.99 13.31 -61.79
CA PHE A 1018 -18.96 14.67 -62.35
C PHE A 1018 -20.36 15.24 -62.61
N ASP A 1019 -20.66 16.39 -62.02
CA ASP A 1019 -21.92 17.16 -62.11
C ASP A 1019 -23.17 16.35 -61.69
N THR A 1020 -22.99 15.30 -60.89
CA THR A 1020 -24.10 14.45 -60.39
C THR A 1020 -24.70 14.95 -59.07
N GLY A 1021 -23.96 15.77 -58.32
CA GLY A 1021 -24.31 16.19 -56.96
C GLY A 1021 -24.21 15.07 -55.90
N LEU A 1022 -23.67 13.89 -56.26
CA LEU A 1022 -23.38 12.82 -55.32
C LEU A 1022 -22.07 13.08 -54.57
N ALA A 1023 -21.95 12.48 -53.39
CA ALA A 1023 -20.77 12.63 -52.55
C ALA A 1023 -19.52 12.11 -53.27
N ALA A 1024 -18.46 12.92 -53.27
CA ALA A 1024 -17.18 12.62 -53.88
C ALA A 1024 -16.02 12.97 -52.95
N ASP A 1025 -14.85 12.40 -53.22
CA ASP A 1025 -13.60 12.75 -52.57
C ASP A 1025 -12.51 13.21 -53.57
N TRP A 1026 -11.31 13.49 -53.05
CA TRP A 1026 -10.20 13.97 -53.87
C TRP A 1026 -9.88 13.03 -55.04
N ARG A 1027 -9.97 11.71 -54.86
CA ARG A 1027 -9.64 10.75 -55.91
C ARG A 1027 -10.72 10.69 -56.98
N ASP A 1028 -11.95 11.04 -56.63
CA ASP A 1028 -13.05 11.20 -57.57
C ASP A 1028 -13.01 12.54 -58.33
N GLY A 1029 -12.29 13.54 -57.81
CA GLY A 1029 -12.12 14.86 -58.41
C GLY A 1029 -12.50 16.06 -57.55
N ASP A 1030 -12.93 15.88 -56.30
CA ASP A 1030 -13.28 16.97 -55.35
C ASP A 1030 -11.99 17.66 -54.84
N ALA A 1031 -11.35 18.44 -55.72
CA ALA A 1031 -10.09 19.12 -55.43
C ALA A 1031 -10.28 20.28 -54.44
N ASN A 1032 -11.51 20.77 -54.30
CA ASN A 1032 -11.85 21.92 -53.49
C ASN A 1032 -12.46 21.54 -52.10
N TYR A 1033 -12.76 20.27 -51.87
CA TYR A 1033 -13.36 19.72 -50.64
C TYR A 1033 -14.78 20.22 -50.33
N ASP A 1034 -15.59 20.56 -51.33
CA ASP A 1034 -17.01 20.89 -51.14
C ASP A 1034 -17.92 19.66 -51.09
N GLY A 1035 -17.38 18.47 -51.39
CA GLY A 1035 -18.06 17.19 -51.31
C GLY A 1035 -18.74 16.72 -52.58
N VAL A 1036 -18.60 17.44 -53.68
CA VAL A 1036 -19.06 17.04 -55.01
C VAL A 1036 -17.94 17.25 -56.04
N VAL A 1037 -18.09 16.70 -57.24
CA VAL A 1037 -17.21 17.03 -58.36
C VAL A 1037 -18.02 17.80 -59.39
N ASP A 1038 -17.63 19.03 -59.68
CA ASP A 1038 -18.31 19.86 -60.68
C ASP A 1038 -17.32 20.67 -61.54
N MET A 1039 -17.85 21.61 -62.33
CA MET A 1039 -17.04 22.44 -63.22
C MET A 1039 -16.01 23.31 -62.48
N LEU A 1040 -16.23 23.62 -61.19
CA LEU A 1040 -15.31 24.39 -60.36
C LEU A 1040 -14.04 23.58 -60.07
N ASP A 1041 -14.13 22.29 -59.82
CA ASP A 1041 -12.96 21.42 -59.60
C ASP A 1041 -12.10 21.27 -60.86
N ILE A 1042 -12.77 21.09 -62.01
CA ILE A 1042 -12.10 21.08 -63.32
C ILE A 1042 -11.40 22.40 -63.55
N SER A 1043 -12.10 23.52 -63.32
CA SER A 1043 -11.53 24.85 -63.48
C SER A 1043 -10.31 25.04 -62.59
N GLU A 1044 -10.36 24.61 -61.33
CA GLU A 1044 -9.25 24.72 -60.38
C GLU A 1044 -8.05 23.86 -60.83
N SER A 1045 -8.31 22.66 -61.35
CA SER A 1045 -7.29 21.74 -61.87
C SER A 1045 -6.54 22.31 -63.09
N PHE A 1046 -7.27 22.85 -64.07
CA PHE A 1046 -6.66 23.45 -65.27
C PHE A 1046 -6.03 24.82 -65.00
N ALA A 1047 -6.53 25.58 -64.03
CA ALA A 1047 -5.97 26.89 -63.65
C ALA A 1047 -4.52 26.80 -63.14
N THR A 1048 -4.06 25.62 -62.71
CA THR A 1048 -2.66 25.37 -62.34
C THR A 1048 -1.69 25.47 -63.51
N GLY A 1049 -2.17 25.25 -64.75
CA GLY A 1049 -1.34 25.17 -65.96
C GLY A 1049 -0.43 23.94 -66.04
N LEU A 1050 -0.64 22.92 -65.19
CA LEU A 1050 0.26 21.77 -65.05
C LEU A 1050 -0.13 20.55 -65.89
N PHE A 1051 -1.33 20.52 -66.46
CA PHE A 1051 -1.82 19.38 -67.24
C PHE A 1051 -0.84 18.96 -68.34
N ASN A 1052 -0.37 17.70 -68.29
CA ASN A 1052 0.63 17.11 -69.17
C ASN A 1052 1.97 17.87 -69.27
N ARG A 1053 2.38 18.58 -68.20
CA ARG A 1053 3.69 19.29 -68.14
C ARG A 1053 4.81 18.49 -67.45
N GLY A 1054 4.50 17.29 -66.95
CA GLY A 1054 5.42 16.43 -66.20
C GLY A 1054 5.53 16.78 -64.71
N PRO A 1055 6.48 16.19 -63.96
CA PRO A 1055 6.52 16.30 -62.50
C PRO A 1055 6.69 17.73 -61.99
N TYR A 1056 5.82 18.14 -61.08
CA TYR A 1056 5.79 19.49 -60.50
C TYR A 1056 6.36 19.58 -59.07
N LEU A 1057 6.73 18.44 -58.49
CA LEU A 1057 7.47 18.32 -57.23
C LEU A 1057 8.97 18.16 -57.58
N ARG A 1058 9.74 19.25 -57.61
CA ARG A 1058 11.18 19.26 -57.94
C ARG A 1058 12.00 20.13 -56.99
#